data_AF-A0A5E5QRD9-F1
#
_entry.id   AF-A0A5E5QRD9-F1
#
_cell.length_a   1.000
_cell.length_b   1.000
_cell.length_c   1.000
_cell.angle_alpha   90.00
_cell.angle_beta   90.00
_cell.angle_gamma   90.00
#
_symmetry.space_group_name_H-M   'P 1'
#
loop_
_entity.id
_entity.type
_entity.pdbx_description
1 polymer ?
#
loop_
_entity_poly.entity_id
_entity_poly.type
_entity_poly.pdbx_seq_one_letter_code
_entity_poly.pdbx_strand_id
1 'polypeptide(L)'
;MCPRLLDYYSLAFGYFNGFWWFFCFKNSGFVFNERVKLYFYDKRVASHFFTVYPDSMAAITLSGFLLYSAWRIIALSKAELLIGSKKHNTIFCIRYNAFLFKLTGCMFVNINKKLDGILSASIIVAGILSANIVTANNLNYSLGAYNDFYSEISNRANINNDLFYVEIGNHANKNVNYRVARSTSMDRGFKINGYTADDYSGYSVSNAGDVNGDGLSDVIIGSYRDANSYKGKSFVVFGKTTGASVNLDSTLSGFTINGEYNSYSGWSVSGAGDVNGDGFDDLIVGAYANGNFSGKSYVVFGKNTNSTVNLSDIATNLGGFSIEGEHTGDYSGYSVSGAGDVNGDGFDDLIVGAYAAGSYLGKSYVVFGKSRNTTVNLSNIASIGFVINGGAENVGSGYSVSGAGDVNGDGLDDLIIGVPYGHPSGVNSGKSYVVFGKTTNTAINLESIVANSDGFVIKGEHKGDYSGISVSSAGDVNGDGFDDLIIGAYGYGAYTAGSYLGRSYVVFGKKTADVEAVDLRMLDTVINTSGFIINGESESDESGYSVSKAGDVNGDGLGDLIIGAHYASSKSGKSYVVFGKTNNAIVNLSDISSGIGGFVINGEHENDESGISVSGAGDVNGDGLDDLVIGAYGSSVHGSYSGKSYVVFGKVDTGAINLTNLGNRSKYAIDYLGGEANNSFTGNSSDEIFVSGSGDDILQGKGGMDVFHAGAGNDVIYINVDNAVELEKAGKGNRARIDGGSGIDTIKLDGGGKSAVTLDLTKISDTRIQGIEKIDLSSQYHYDSNVLRLNLNNILNISEAHAGKYILKLLGDGFGRVDLALEGSSFYKSRVEKTQNNISYDVYKNDAAPHMELWIQQHVEIFYYNG
;
A
#
# COMPACT_ATOMS: atom_id res chain seq x y z
N MET A 1 -2.09 -69.19 2.84
CA MET A 1 -1.74 -68.52 4.11
C MET A 1 -0.35 -67.97 3.92
N CYS A 2 -0.29 -66.74 3.40
CA CYS A 2 0.90 -66.22 2.74
C CYS A 2 1.16 -64.77 3.19
N PRO A 3 2.44 -64.39 3.22
CA PRO A 3 3.00 -63.18 3.80
C PRO A 3 2.93 -62.02 2.81
N ARG A 4 3.07 -60.78 3.32
CA ARG A 4 3.44 -59.52 2.64
C ARG A 4 2.62 -58.38 3.25
N LEU A 5 3.24 -57.61 4.15
CA LEU A 5 2.80 -56.25 4.49
C LEU A 5 3.86 -55.42 5.26
N LEU A 6 5.05 -55.97 5.50
CA LEU A 6 6.17 -55.27 6.15
C LEU A 6 7.12 -54.54 5.18
N ASP A 7 6.90 -54.63 3.86
CA ASP A 7 7.86 -54.10 2.85
C ASP A 7 7.68 -52.60 2.51
N TYR A 8 6.77 -51.86 3.16
CA TYR A 8 6.43 -50.49 2.72
C TYR A 8 6.80 -49.36 3.68
N TYR A 9 7.20 -49.68 4.92
CA TYR A 9 7.46 -48.67 5.94
C TYR A 9 8.63 -49.05 6.85
N SER A 10 9.57 -48.13 7.06
CA SER A 10 10.60 -48.25 8.11
C SER A 10 10.14 -47.49 9.36
N LEU A 11 10.32 -48.11 10.54
CA LEU A 11 9.95 -47.55 11.84
C LEU A 11 11.21 -47.21 12.64
N ALA A 12 11.34 -45.97 13.09
CA ALA A 12 12.37 -45.55 14.03
C ALA A 12 11.74 -45.23 15.39
N PHE A 13 12.40 -45.64 16.47
CA PHE A 13 11.96 -45.43 17.86
C PHE A 13 12.98 -44.60 18.62
N GLY A 14 12.51 -43.62 19.39
CA GLY A 14 13.35 -42.82 20.29
C GLY A 14 12.61 -42.51 21.59
N TYR A 15 13.37 -42.41 22.69
CA TYR A 15 12.87 -42.07 24.01
C TYR A 15 13.60 -40.84 24.54
N PHE A 16 12.87 -39.75 24.80
CA PHE A 16 13.44 -38.51 25.33
C PHE A 16 12.44 -37.78 26.24
N ASN A 17 12.91 -37.27 27.38
CA ASN A 17 12.12 -36.56 28.40
C ASN A 17 10.81 -37.24 28.83
N GLY A 18 10.86 -38.56 29.03
CA GLY A 18 9.71 -39.31 29.56
C GLY A 18 8.69 -39.76 28.50
N PHE A 19 8.89 -39.40 27.23
CA PHE A 19 7.98 -39.73 26.14
C PHE A 19 8.63 -40.62 25.08
N TRP A 20 7.84 -41.56 24.58
CA TRP A 20 8.19 -42.40 23.43
C TRP A 20 7.71 -41.74 22.15
N TRP A 21 8.57 -41.71 21.14
CA TRP A 21 8.25 -41.19 19.82
C TRP A 21 8.45 -42.27 18.76
N PHE A 22 7.60 -42.27 17.74
CA PHE A 22 7.69 -43.16 16.57
C PHE A 22 7.55 -42.36 15.28
N PHE A 23 8.40 -42.65 14.29
CA PHE A 23 8.28 -42.13 12.92
C PHE A 23 8.04 -43.29 11.96
N CYS A 24 7.13 -43.07 11.01
CA CYS A 24 6.80 -44.03 9.95
C CYS A 24 7.10 -43.37 8.60
N PHE A 25 8.10 -43.87 7.87
CA PHE A 25 8.48 -43.35 6.55
C PHE A 25 7.85 -44.20 5.46
N LYS A 26 7.15 -43.57 4.50
CA LYS A 26 6.72 -44.22 3.26
C LYS A 26 7.93 -44.31 2.34
N ASN A 27 8.20 -45.48 1.78
CA ASN A 27 9.34 -45.70 0.88
C ASN A 27 9.14 -44.99 -0.47
N SER A 28 9.24 -43.65 -0.50
CA SER A 28 9.48 -42.84 -1.69
C SER A 28 10.96 -42.47 -1.66
N GLY A 29 11.72 -42.99 -2.62
CA GLY A 29 13.19 -43.00 -2.62
C GLY A 29 13.84 -41.63 -2.41
N PHE A 30 14.14 -41.30 -1.16
CA PHE A 30 15.16 -40.32 -0.80
C PHE A 30 16.45 -41.07 -0.52
N VAL A 31 17.38 -41.03 -1.47
CA VAL A 31 18.79 -41.35 -1.22
C VAL A 31 19.43 -40.06 -0.73
N PHE A 32 19.67 -39.97 0.58
CA PHE A 32 20.45 -38.86 1.14
C PHE A 32 21.93 -39.09 0.83
N ASN A 33 22.46 -38.44 -0.21
CA ASN A 33 23.88 -38.48 -0.54
C ASN A 33 24.72 -37.42 0.21
N GLU A 34 24.11 -36.62 1.08
CA GLU A 34 24.82 -35.60 1.89
C GLU A 34 24.26 -35.50 3.32
N ARG A 35 25.09 -35.01 4.25
CA ARG A 35 24.83 -34.97 5.71
C ARG A 35 23.58 -34.16 6.04
N VAL A 36 22.52 -34.81 6.52
CA VAL A 36 21.33 -34.12 7.03
C VAL A 36 21.57 -33.66 8.47
N LYS A 37 21.52 -32.34 8.71
CA LYS A 37 21.43 -31.76 10.06
C LYS A 37 19.97 -31.46 10.38
N LEU A 38 19.43 -32.09 11.41
CA LEU A 38 18.11 -31.78 11.98
C LEU A 38 18.30 -30.86 13.18
N TYR A 39 17.62 -29.71 13.19
CA TYR A 39 17.62 -28.75 14.29
C TYR A 39 16.39 -28.99 15.17
N PHE A 40 16.60 -29.12 16.48
CA PHE A 40 15.52 -29.14 17.46
C PHE A 40 15.67 -27.91 18.36
N TYR A 41 14.63 -27.08 18.39
CA TYR A 41 14.59 -25.88 19.23
C TYR A 41 13.72 -26.16 20.46
N ASP A 42 14.34 -26.24 21.64
CA ASP A 42 13.64 -26.15 22.93
C ASP A 42 14.12 -24.87 23.62
N LYS A 43 13.18 -24.02 24.05
CA LYS A 43 13.41 -22.68 24.63
C LYS A 43 14.14 -22.68 25.98
N ARG A 44 14.76 -23.78 26.42
CA ARG A 44 15.33 -23.89 27.78
C ARG A 44 16.77 -24.37 27.92
N VAL A 45 17.49 -24.81 26.88
CA VAL A 45 18.94 -25.11 27.03
C VAL A 45 19.73 -24.90 25.73
N ALA A 46 20.93 -24.33 25.86
CA ALA A 46 21.88 -24.11 24.77
C ALA A 46 22.21 -25.39 23.97
N SER A 47 22.29 -25.21 22.65
CA SER A 47 22.53 -26.16 21.57
C SER A 47 23.50 -27.32 21.88
N HIS A 48 23.05 -28.55 21.63
CA HIS A 48 23.94 -29.72 21.46
C HIS A 48 23.70 -30.39 20.12
N PHE A 49 24.80 -30.78 19.46
CA PHE A 49 24.83 -31.32 18.10
C PHE A 49 24.77 -32.85 18.10
N PHE A 50 23.97 -33.43 17.19
CA PHE A 50 24.08 -34.85 16.85
C PHE A 50 24.46 -35.01 15.38
N THR A 51 25.42 -35.90 15.12
CA THR A 51 25.80 -36.36 13.78
C THR A 51 25.46 -37.84 13.69
N VAL A 52 24.60 -38.24 12.76
CA VAL A 52 24.29 -39.65 12.50
C VAL A 52 25.11 -40.09 11.28
N TYR A 53 25.88 -41.16 11.43
CA TYR A 53 26.64 -41.78 10.35
C TYR A 53 25.80 -42.88 9.69
N PRO A 54 25.74 -42.96 8.35
CA PRO A 54 25.21 -44.13 7.70
C PRO A 54 26.31 -45.19 7.70
N ASP A 55 26.08 -46.33 8.35
CA ASP A 55 26.45 -47.62 7.76
C ASP A 55 26.03 -48.83 8.60
N SER A 56 25.54 -49.83 7.87
CA SER A 56 25.38 -51.25 8.18
C SER A 56 24.22 -51.72 9.07
N MET A 57 23.41 -52.56 8.43
CA MET A 57 22.36 -53.40 8.99
C MET A 57 22.88 -54.27 10.15
N ALA A 58 22.22 -54.25 11.29
CA ALA A 58 22.24 -55.35 12.25
C ALA A 58 20.94 -55.39 13.05
N ALA A 59 20.26 -56.55 12.99
CA ALA A 59 19.07 -56.86 13.74
C ALA A 59 19.35 -56.84 15.26
N ILE A 60 18.46 -56.24 16.06
CA ILE A 60 18.49 -56.37 17.51
C ILE A 60 17.17 -56.98 17.98
N THR A 61 17.28 -58.23 18.43
CA THR A 61 16.30 -59.03 19.17
C THR A 61 16.08 -58.49 20.58
N LEU A 62 14.82 -58.39 21.01
CA LEU A 62 14.43 -58.09 22.40
C LEU A 62 14.58 -59.35 23.29
N SER A 63 15.29 -59.22 24.42
CA SER A 63 15.23 -60.20 25.52
C SER A 63 15.58 -59.57 26.88
N GLY A 64 14.72 -59.83 27.89
CA GLY A 64 15.01 -59.73 29.34
C GLY A 64 14.54 -58.44 30.04
N PHE A 65 13.34 -58.37 30.63
CA PHE A 65 13.00 -58.68 32.04
C PHE A 65 13.89 -58.04 33.13
N LEU A 66 13.34 -57.14 33.96
CA LEU A 66 13.14 -57.36 35.40
C LEU A 66 12.34 -56.23 36.09
N LEU A 67 11.52 -56.67 37.06
CA LEU A 67 10.54 -55.94 37.87
C LEU A 67 11.18 -54.91 38.82
N TYR A 68 10.42 -53.86 39.19
CA TYR A 68 10.06 -53.62 40.59
C TYR A 68 8.68 -52.93 40.69
N SER A 69 7.85 -53.47 41.58
CA SER A 69 6.51 -53.06 42.01
C SER A 69 6.53 -51.69 42.74
N ALA A 70 5.47 -50.90 42.91
CA ALA A 70 4.10 -51.23 43.29
C ALA A 70 3.13 -50.00 43.26
N TRP A 71 1.83 -50.31 43.28
CA TRP A 71 0.64 -49.55 43.78
C TRP A 71 -0.39 -48.93 42.81
N ARG A 72 -1.57 -49.57 42.88
CA ARG A 72 -2.98 -49.10 42.75
C ARG A 72 -3.56 -48.76 41.37
N ILE A 73 -4.26 -49.78 40.88
CA ILE A 73 -5.44 -49.72 40.02
C ILE A 73 -6.55 -48.89 40.71
N ILE A 74 -6.98 -47.80 40.06
CA ILE A 74 -8.38 -47.37 40.05
C ILE A 74 -8.88 -47.62 38.62
N ALA A 75 -9.90 -48.46 38.50
CA ALA A 75 -10.46 -48.89 37.23
C ALA A 75 -11.18 -47.73 36.52
N LEU A 76 -10.79 -47.45 35.27
CA LEU A 76 -11.68 -46.86 34.27
C LEU A 76 -11.87 -47.89 33.15
N SER A 77 -13.13 -48.06 32.79
CA SER A 77 -13.72 -49.18 32.05
C SER A 77 -13.24 -49.33 30.59
N LYS A 78 -12.90 -50.58 30.24
CA LYS A 78 -12.99 -51.29 28.95
C LYS A 78 -13.16 -50.45 27.65
N ALA A 79 -12.14 -50.48 26.80
CA ALA A 79 -12.29 -50.38 25.34
C ALA A 79 -12.00 -51.75 24.72
N GLU A 80 -12.96 -52.34 24.00
CA GLU A 80 -12.78 -53.57 23.21
C GLU A 80 -12.39 -53.21 21.77
N LEU A 81 -11.34 -53.85 21.24
CA LEU A 81 -10.87 -53.70 19.87
C LEU A 81 -11.59 -54.71 18.96
N LEU A 82 -12.43 -54.22 18.05
CA LEU A 82 -13.09 -55.03 17.02
C LEU A 82 -12.45 -54.76 15.65
N ILE A 83 -11.82 -55.77 15.06
CA ILE A 83 -11.24 -55.72 13.71
C ILE A 83 -12.21 -56.40 12.74
N GLY A 84 -12.80 -55.64 11.83
CA GLY A 84 -13.65 -56.15 10.76
C GLY A 84 -13.13 -55.69 9.39
N SER A 85 -12.67 -56.62 8.56
CA SER A 85 -12.22 -56.32 7.19
C SER A 85 -13.35 -56.48 6.17
N LYS A 86 -13.58 -55.48 5.32
CA LYS A 86 -13.97 -55.69 3.93
C LYS A 86 -13.14 -54.77 3.02
N LYS A 87 -12.83 -55.33 1.86
CA LYS A 87 -11.74 -54.96 0.94
C LYS A 87 -11.60 -53.45 0.67
N HIS A 88 -10.33 -53.02 0.71
CA HIS A 88 -9.76 -51.70 0.41
C HIS A 88 -10.06 -50.61 1.45
N ASN A 89 -9.03 -50.29 2.25
CA ASN A 89 -8.91 -49.32 3.35
C ASN A 89 -9.15 -49.89 4.76
N THR A 90 -8.04 -50.22 5.44
CA THR A 90 -8.03 -50.56 6.87
C THR A 90 -8.18 -49.28 7.69
N ILE A 91 -9.22 -49.20 8.51
CA ILE A 91 -9.56 -48.05 9.38
C ILE A 91 -9.18 -48.39 10.83
N PHE A 92 -8.52 -47.47 11.54
CA PHE A 92 -8.41 -47.49 13.00
C PHE A 92 -9.46 -46.54 13.57
N CYS A 93 -10.42 -47.05 14.35
CA CYS A 93 -11.33 -46.21 15.13
C CYS A 93 -11.13 -46.49 16.63
N ILE A 94 -10.87 -45.43 17.41
CA ILE A 94 -11.03 -45.45 18.86
C ILE A 94 -12.42 -44.85 19.14
N ARG A 95 -13.28 -45.60 19.83
CA ARG A 95 -14.65 -45.18 20.13
C ARG A 95 -14.67 -44.42 21.45
N TYR A 96 -14.93 -43.11 21.41
CA TYR A 96 -15.52 -42.37 22.52
C TYR A 96 -16.82 -41.73 22.01
N ASN A 97 -17.84 -41.64 22.86
CA ASN A 97 -19.16 -41.11 22.51
C ASN A 97 -19.06 -39.64 22.06
N ALA A 98 -18.89 -39.40 20.76
CA ALA A 98 -19.57 -38.40 19.93
C ALA A 98 -18.80 -38.24 18.59
N PHE A 99 -19.55 -38.25 17.48
CA PHE A 99 -19.18 -37.91 16.09
C PHE A 99 -18.20 -38.81 15.33
N LEU A 100 -18.63 -39.22 14.11
CA LEU A 100 -17.87 -40.06 13.17
C LEU A 100 -17.59 -39.24 11.91
N PHE A 101 -16.34 -38.79 11.70
CA PHE A 101 -15.91 -38.15 10.45
C PHE A 101 -15.05 -39.11 9.62
N LYS A 102 -15.22 -39.04 8.30
CA LYS A 102 -14.40 -39.77 7.33
C LYS A 102 -13.30 -38.82 6.84
N LEU A 103 -12.15 -38.82 7.51
CA LEU A 103 -10.96 -38.04 7.14
C LEU A 103 -9.90 -38.96 6.51
N THR A 104 -9.42 -38.61 5.32
CA THR A 104 -8.18 -39.15 4.76
C THR A 104 -7.01 -38.25 5.19
N GLY A 105 -6.58 -38.38 6.44
CA GLY A 105 -5.46 -37.61 7.01
C GLY A 105 -5.19 -38.00 8.47
N CYS A 106 -3.95 -37.81 8.95
CA CYS A 106 -3.59 -38.09 10.34
C CYS A 106 -3.94 -36.88 11.22
N MET A 107 -4.72 -37.11 12.28
CA MET A 107 -5.05 -36.09 13.28
C MET A 107 -4.09 -36.20 14.46
N PHE A 108 -3.38 -35.11 14.78
CA PHE A 108 -2.61 -35.01 16.01
C PHE A 108 -3.35 -34.07 16.96
N VAL A 109 -3.82 -34.61 18.09
CA VAL A 109 -4.44 -33.82 19.17
C VAL A 109 -3.41 -33.66 20.28
N ASN A 110 -2.99 -32.43 20.54
CA ASN A 110 -2.13 -32.13 21.69
C ASN A 110 -2.98 -31.52 22.80
N ILE A 111 -3.09 -32.21 23.93
CA ILE A 111 -3.85 -31.74 25.10
C ILE A 111 -2.84 -31.18 26.10
N ASN A 112 -2.71 -29.86 26.16
CA ASN A 112 -1.87 -29.20 27.15
C ASN A 112 -2.63 -29.05 28.48
N LYS A 113 -2.12 -29.66 29.55
CA LYS A 113 -2.65 -29.46 30.90
C LYS A 113 -1.84 -28.35 31.60
N LYS A 114 -2.41 -27.16 31.76
CA LYS A 114 -1.88 -26.12 32.66
C LYS A 114 -2.60 -26.18 34.02
N LEU A 115 -1.90 -25.80 35.09
CA LEU A 115 -2.26 -26.12 36.48
C LEU A 115 -3.46 -25.35 37.07
N ASP A 116 -4.10 -24.45 36.34
CA ASP A 116 -5.12 -23.53 36.91
C ASP A 116 -6.55 -23.75 36.35
N GLY A 117 -6.88 -24.97 35.91
CA GLY A 117 -8.28 -25.38 35.73
C GLY A 117 -8.98 -24.96 34.42
N ILE A 118 -8.26 -24.37 33.45
CA ILE A 118 -8.80 -24.09 32.10
C ILE A 118 -8.19 -25.08 31.09
N LEU A 119 -9.04 -25.82 30.38
CA LEU A 119 -8.65 -26.71 29.29
C LEU A 119 -8.55 -25.89 27.99
N SER A 120 -7.36 -25.82 27.39
CA SER A 120 -7.19 -25.42 25.99
C SER A 120 -6.82 -26.64 25.15
N ALA A 121 -7.39 -26.75 23.96
CA ALA A 121 -7.09 -27.80 22.98
C ALA A 121 -6.59 -27.14 21.70
N SER A 122 -5.43 -27.56 21.21
CA SER A 122 -4.91 -27.17 19.90
C SER A 122 -5.12 -28.34 18.94
N ILE A 123 -5.82 -28.11 17.83
CA ILE A 123 -6.04 -29.11 16.78
C ILE A 123 -5.04 -28.83 15.66
N ILE A 124 -4.18 -29.79 15.34
CA ILE A 124 -3.29 -29.72 14.18
C ILE A 124 -3.91 -30.58 13.08
N VAL A 125 -4.34 -29.95 11.99
CA VAL A 125 -4.80 -30.65 10.78
C VAL A 125 -3.73 -30.54 9.71
N ALA A 126 -3.06 -31.65 9.40
CA ALA A 126 -2.18 -31.75 8.24
C ALA A 126 -2.81 -32.72 7.23
N GLY A 127 -3.35 -32.22 6.12
CA GLY A 127 -3.91 -33.08 5.08
C GLY A 127 -4.47 -32.36 3.85
N ILE A 128 -4.33 -33.02 2.69
CA ILE A 128 -4.89 -32.62 1.38
C ILE A 128 -6.41 -32.88 1.41
N LEU A 129 -7.22 -31.84 1.24
CA LEU A 129 -8.68 -31.94 1.12
C LEU A 129 -9.07 -32.13 -0.34
N SER A 130 -9.47 -33.35 -0.72
CA SER A 130 -10.16 -33.62 -2.00
C SER A 130 -11.64 -33.86 -1.73
N ALA A 131 -12.52 -33.02 -2.29
CA ALA A 131 -13.96 -33.10 -2.10
C ALA A 131 -14.58 -34.31 -2.85
N ASN A 132 -15.41 -35.10 -2.15
CA ASN A 132 -16.47 -35.91 -2.76
C ASN A 132 -17.64 -35.99 -1.77
N ILE A 133 -18.78 -35.40 -2.15
CA ILE A 133 -20.02 -35.38 -1.36
C ILE A 133 -20.69 -36.75 -1.44
N VAL A 134 -20.93 -37.38 -0.27
CA VAL A 134 -21.96 -38.42 -0.12
C VAL A 134 -22.96 -37.88 0.89
N THR A 135 -24.16 -37.56 0.43
CA THR A 135 -25.26 -37.07 1.27
C THR A 135 -25.78 -38.18 2.18
N ALA A 136 -25.85 -37.90 3.48
CA ALA A 136 -26.62 -38.68 4.44
C ALA A 136 -27.59 -37.74 5.16
N ASN A 137 -28.86 -37.83 4.77
CA ASN A 137 -29.98 -37.19 5.46
C ASN A 137 -30.17 -37.86 6.82
N ASN A 138 -29.96 -37.11 7.91
CA ASN A 138 -30.75 -37.10 9.15
C ASN A 138 -29.89 -36.57 10.30
N LEU A 139 -30.12 -35.33 10.71
CA LEU A 139 -30.11 -34.85 12.11
C LEU A 139 -30.46 -33.35 12.13
N ASN A 140 -31.55 -33.01 12.83
CA ASN A 140 -32.05 -31.65 13.05
C ASN A 140 -31.19 -30.92 14.09
N TYR A 141 -30.23 -30.10 13.66
CA TYR A 141 -29.69 -28.93 14.37
C TYR A 141 -29.17 -27.93 13.33
N SER A 142 -29.26 -26.63 13.63
CA SER A 142 -29.00 -25.47 12.77
C SER A 142 -27.86 -25.68 11.74
N LEU A 143 -28.25 -25.82 10.47
CA LEU A 143 -27.37 -26.02 9.32
C LEU A 143 -26.73 -24.72 8.79
N GLY A 144 -26.95 -23.58 9.46
CA GLY A 144 -26.44 -22.27 9.04
C GLY A 144 -24.95 -22.09 9.37
N ALA A 145 -24.59 -22.16 10.65
CA ALA A 145 -23.27 -21.76 11.14
C ALA A 145 -22.07 -22.62 10.67
N TYR A 146 -22.30 -23.85 10.21
CA TYR A 146 -21.22 -24.75 9.76
C TYR A 146 -20.92 -24.63 8.26
N ASN A 147 -21.92 -24.24 7.46
CA ASN A 147 -21.73 -23.97 6.03
C ASN A 147 -21.08 -22.60 5.82
N ASP A 148 -21.40 -21.62 6.69
CA ASP A 148 -20.75 -20.30 6.70
C ASP A 148 -19.25 -20.43 7.02
N PHE A 149 -18.89 -21.26 8.02
CA PHE A 149 -17.49 -21.54 8.40
C PHE A 149 -16.67 -22.21 7.28
N TYR A 150 -17.27 -23.13 6.51
CA TYR A 150 -16.58 -23.79 5.40
C TYR A 150 -16.48 -22.89 4.15
N SER A 151 -17.49 -22.06 3.92
CA SER A 151 -17.55 -21.06 2.85
C SER A 151 -16.51 -19.95 3.05
N GLU A 152 -16.37 -19.42 4.27
CA GLU A 152 -15.36 -18.40 4.59
C GLU A 152 -13.93 -18.93 4.43
N ILE A 153 -13.64 -20.13 4.94
CA ILE A 153 -12.30 -20.72 4.82
C ILE A 153 -11.99 -21.09 3.37
N SER A 154 -12.94 -21.64 2.60
CA SER A 154 -12.68 -22.01 1.20
C SER A 154 -12.58 -20.81 0.26
N ASN A 155 -13.25 -19.70 0.57
CA ASN A 155 -13.16 -18.46 -0.23
C ASN A 155 -11.92 -17.63 0.14
N ARG A 156 -11.40 -17.74 1.37
CA ARG A 156 -10.19 -17.01 1.82
C ARG A 156 -8.89 -17.81 1.73
N ALA A 157 -8.94 -19.15 1.69
CA ALA A 157 -7.77 -20.00 1.47
C ALA A 157 -7.76 -20.53 0.03
N ASN A 158 -6.96 -19.91 -0.84
CA ASN A 158 -6.70 -20.44 -2.18
C ASN A 158 -5.74 -21.64 -2.03
N ILE A 159 -6.31 -22.85 -1.87
CA ILE A 159 -5.59 -24.03 -1.38
C ILE A 159 -4.62 -24.58 -2.44
N ASN A 160 -3.40 -24.03 -2.47
CA ASN A 160 -2.24 -24.65 -3.11
C ASN A 160 -1.08 -24.71 -2.08
N ASN A 161 -0.99 -25.82 -1.34
CA ASN A 161 0.15 -26.25 -0.52
C ASN A 161 0.47 -25.52 0.81
N ASP A 162 -0.41 -24.68 1.35
CA ASP A 162 -0.11 -23.99 2.62
C ASP A 162 -0.36 -24.85 3.87
N LEU A 163 0.54 -24.73 4.86
CA LEU A 163 0.38 -25.26 6.21
C LEU A 163 -0.34 -24.20 7.06
N PHE A 164 -1.61 -24.46 7.42
CA PHE A 164 -2.40 -23.55 8.25
C PHE A 164 -2.29 -23.93 9.73
N TYR A 165 -2.20 -22.92 10.61
CA TYR A 165 -2.43 -23.08 12.04
C TYR A 165 -3.72 -22.31 12.39
N VAL A 166 -4.68 -22.98 13.01
CA VAL A 166 -5.93 -22.33 13.47
C VAL A 166 -5.93 -22.38 14.99
N GLU A 167 -5.87 -21.22 15.63
CA GLU A 167 -6.02 -21.09 17.08
C GLU A 167 -7.46 -20.65 17.39
N ILE A 168 -8.30 -21.58 17.83
CA ILE A 168 -9.68 -21.24 18.21
C ILE A 168 -9.68 -20.67 19.63
N GLY A 169 -9.86 -19.35 19.73
CA GLY A 169 -10.12 -18.64 20.99
C GLY A 169 -11.46 -19.03 21.62
N ASN A 170 -11.57 -18.82 22.93
CA ASN A 170 -12.67 -19.30 23.78
C ASN A 170 -14.06 -18.84 23.29
N HIS A 171 -14.99 -19.79 23.16
CA HIS A 171 -16.34 -19.65 22.58
C HIS A 171 -17.34 -18.74 23.33
N ALA A 172 -16.88 -17.97 24.32
CA ALA A 172 -17.73 -17.07 25.09
C ALA A 172 -17.96 -15.71 24.39
N ASN A 173 -17.04 -15.29 23.52
CA ASN A 173 -17.18 -14.11 22.65
C ASN A 173 -17.02 -14.57 21.20
N LYS A 174 -17.81 -14.02 20.27
CA LYS A 174 -17.89 -14.43 18.86
C LYS A 174 -16.62 -14.11 18.01
N ASN A 175 -15.45 -13.98 18.63
CA ASN A 175 -14.24 -13.52 17.94
C ASN A 175 -13.32 -14.73 17.69
N VAL A 176 -13.21 -15.15 16.43
CA VAL A 176 -12.27 -16.20 15.99
C VAL A 176 -11.05 -15.50 15.38
N ASN A 177 -9.89 -15.63 16.01
CA ASN A 177 -8.64 -15.08 15.50
C ASN A 177 -7.90 -16.15 14.67
N TYR A 178 -7.41 -15.79 13.49
CA TYR A 178 -6.64 -16.68 12.61
C TYR A 178 -5.18 -16.22 12.56
N ARG A 179 -4.22 -17.16 12.52
CA ARG A 179 -2.79 -16.85 12.29
C ARG A 179 -2.29 -17.64 11.09
N VAL A 180 -1.78 -16.97 10.06
CA VAL A 180 -1.25 -17.64 8.85
C VAL A 180 0.26 -17.79 8.97
N ALA A 181 0.81 -18.98 8.67
CA ALA A 181 2.24 -19.25 8.76
C ALA A 181 2.99 -18.94 7.44
N ARG A 182 4.22 -18.42 7.59
CA ARG A 182 5.05 -17.80 6.54
C ARG A 182 5.76 -18.82 5.61
N SER A 183 5.73 -18.56 4.29
CA SER A 183 6.49 -19.27 3.25
C SER A 183 7.88 -18.66 3.05
N THR A 184 8.89 -19.48 2.72
CA THR A 184 10.28 -19.04 2.50
C THR A 184 10.67 -18.85 1.02
N SER A 185 9.73 -18.94 0.07
CA SER A 185 9.99 -18.66 -1.36
C SER A 185 9.05 -17.55 -1.86
N MET A 186 9.65 -16.50 -2.44
CA MET A 186 9.08 -15.15 -2.58
C MET A 186 8.44 -14.87 -3.94
N ASP A 187 7.31 -14.16 -3.93
CA ASP A 187 6.79 -13.40 -5.05
C ASP A 187 6.69 -11.94 -4.70
N ARG A 188 7.05 -11.14 -5.70
CA ARG A 188 7.32 -9.72 -5.60
C ARG A 188 6.20 -8.94 -6.28
N GLY A 189 4.96 -9.40 -6.11
CA GLY A 189 3.76 -8.85 -6.74
C GLY A 189 2.92 -9.84 -7.54
N PHE A 190 1.99 -9.32 -8.35
CA PHE A 190 1.04 -10.10 -9.16
C PHE A 190 0.75 -9.45 -10.53
N LYS A 191 0.24 -10.28 -11.45
CA LYS A 191 -0.15 -9.84 -12.81
C LYS A 191 -1.64 -9.50 -12.86
N ILE A 192 -1.99 -8.50 -13.65
CA ILE A 192 -3.37 -8.13 -14.00
C ILE A 192 -3.51 -8.28 -15.52
N ASN A 193 -4.19 -9.33 -15.95
CA ASN A 193 -4.40 -9.61 -17.37
C ASN A 193 -5.57 -8.80 -17.91
N GLY A 194 -5.34 -8.12 -19.04
CA GLY A 194 -6.33 -7.26 -19.70
C GLY A 194 -7.63 -7.97 -20.07
N TYR A 195 -8.68 -7.20 -20.38
CA TYR A 195 -10.03 -7.73 -20.55
C TYR A 195 -10.22 -8.49 -21.88
N THR A 196 -10.06 -7.79 -23.01
CA THR A 196 -10.30 -8.33 -24.35
C THR A 196 -9.36 -7.70 -25.36
N ALA A 197 -9.21 -8.29 -26.55
CA ALA A 197 -8.48 -7.68 -27.67
C ALA A 197 -8.90 -6.23 -27.93
N ASP A 198 -7.94 -5.39 -28.32
CA ASP A 198 -8.09 -3.96 -28.62
C ASP A 198 -8.61 -3.07 -27.48
N ASP A 199 -8.46 -3.51 -26.23
CA ASP A 199 -8.84 -2.74 -25.03
C ASP A 199 -7.72 -1.78 -24.55
N TYR A 200 -6.46 -2.09 -24.89
CA TYR A 200 -5.27 -1.31 -24.52
C TYR A 200 -5.13 -1.13 -23.01
N SER A 201 -5.49 -2.16 -22.24
CA SER A 201 -5.43 -2.14 -20.78
C SER A 201 -4.01 -1.91 -20.27
N GLY A 202 -3.85 -1.06 -19.26
CA GLY A 202 -2.53 -0.68 -18.75
C GLY A 202 -1.86 0.41 -19.59
N TYR A 203 -2.61 1.14 -20.42
CA TYR A 203 -2.08 2.34 -21.07
C TYR A 203 -1.88 3.49 -20.05
N SER A 204 -2.77 3.59 -19.07
CA SER A 204 -2.65 4.47 -17.91
C SER A 204 -2.91 3.66 -16.65
N VAL A 205 -2.04 3.78 -15.66
CA VAL A 205 -2.17 3.15 -14.33
C VAL A 205 -1.86 4.17 -13.25
N SER A 206 -2.46 4.00 -12.07
CA SER A 206 -2.20 4.84 -10.90
C SER A 206 -2.51 4.08 -9.61
N ASN A 207 -1.90 4.50 -8.50
CA ASN A 207 -2.48 4.30 -7.18
C ASN A 207 -3.93 4.80 -7.19
N ALA A 208 -4.85 4.02 -6.62
CA ALA A 208 -6.23 4.42 -6.40
C ALA A 208 -6.49 4.89 -4.97
N GLY A 209 -5.57 4.66 -4.04
CA GLY A 209 -5.83 4.82 -2.60
C GLY A 209 -6.64 3.64 -2.05
N ASP A 210 -7.09 3.71 -0.80
CA ASP A 210 -8.02 2.73 -0.23
C ASP A 210 -9.47 3.09 -0.61
N VAL A 211 -9.86 2.71 -1.83
CA VAL A 211 -11.20 3.08 -2.33
C VAL A 211 -12.31 2.26 -1.68
N ASN A 212 -11.95 1.23 -0.90
CA ASN A 212 -12.89 0.25 -0.37
C ASN A 212 -12.95 0.21 1.17
N GLY A 213 -12.05 0.95 1.84
CA GLY A 213 -12.00 1.14 3.29
C GLY A 213 -11.50 -0.09 4.05
N ASP A 214 -10.68 -0.94 3.42
CA ASP A 214 -10.13 -2.15 4.05
C ASP A 214 -8.71 -1.99 4.61
N GLY A 215 -8.16 -0.78 4.54
CA GLY A 215 -6.81 -0.41 5.00
C GLY A 215 -5.70 -0.86 4.05
N LEU A 216 -6.03 -1.36 2.85
CA LEU A 216 -5.05 -1.70 1.82
C LEU A 216 -5.18 -0.73 0.65
N SER A 217 -4.05 -0.35 0.06
CA SER A 217 -4.10 0.48 -1.15
C SER A 217 -4.58 -0.33 -2.36
N ASP A 218 -5.42 0.31 -3.17
CA ASP A 218 -5.98 -0.23 -4.40
C ASP A 218 -5.30 0.36 -5.63
N VAL A 219 -5.55 -0.23 -6.80
CA VAL A 219 -5.00 0.29 -8.06
C VAL A 219 -6.06 0.50 -9.13
N ILE A 220 -5.90 1.55 -9.94
CA ILE A 220 -6.77 1.83 -11.09
C ILE A 220 -6.01 1.64 -12.41
N ILE A 221 -6.66 0.97 -13.37
CA ILE A 221 -6.14 0.65 -14.69
C ILE A 221 -7.07 1.21 -15.76
N GLY A 222 -6.54 2.07 -16.63
CA GLY A 222 -7.21 2.59 -17.80
C GLY A 222 -7.08 1.67 -19.03
N SER A 223 -8.21 1.48 -19.70
CA SER A 223 -8.35 0.82 -21.00
C SER A 223 -9.10 1.76 -21.93
N TYR A 224 -8.40 2.63 -22.67
CA TYR A 224 -9.06 3.76 -23.33
C TYR A 224 -9.91 3.40 -24.55
N ARG A 225 -9.96 2.13 -24.94
CA ARG A 225 -10.66 1.67 -26.13
C ARG A 225 -11.42 0.39 -25.85
N ASP A 226 -12.45 0.12 -26.63
CA ASP A 226 -13.02 -1.21 -26.81
C ASP A 226 -13.23 -1.44 -28.32
N ALA A 227 -13.21 -2.70 -28.77
CA ALA A 227 -13.11 -3.06 -30.19
C ALA A 227 -14.19 -2.45 -31.11
N ASN A 228 -15.34 -2.01 -30.59
CA ASN A 228 -16.49 -1.61 -31.41
C ASN A 228 -17.09 -0.24 -31.09
N SER A 229 -16.81 0.38 -29.94
CA SER A 229 -17.53 1.59 -29.51
C SER A 229 -16.69 2.75 -29.02
N TYR A 230 -15.36 2.58 -28.94
CA TYR A 230 -14.41 3.57 -28.42
C TYR A 230 -14.89 4.21 -27.11
N LYS A 231 -15.60 3.42 -26.29
CA LYS A 231 -16.10 3.85 -24.99
C LYS A 231 -14.96 3.96 -23.99
N GLY A 232 -14.04 3.01 -24.07
CA GLY A 232 -13.07 2.76 -23.04
C GLY A 232 -13.70 2.26 -21.74
N LYS A 233 -12.84 1.81 -20.84
CA LYS A 233 -13.15 1.28 -19.51
C LYS A 233 -12.03 1.67 -18.54
N SER A 234 -12.35 1.59 -17.26
CA SER A 234 -11.33 1.54 -16.22
C SER A 234 -11.65 0.43 -15.24
N PHE A 235 -10.63 -0.11 -14.60
CA PHE A 235 -10.75 -1.22 -13.67
C PHE A 235 -10.05 -0.85 -12.38
N VAL A 236 -10.77 -1.00 -11.28
CA VAL A 236 -10.22 -0.88 -9.94
C VAL A 236 -9.97 -2.28 -9.43
N VAL A 237 -8.74 -2.54 -8.98
CA VAL A 237 -8.33 -3.83 -8.42
C VAL A 237 -7.96 -3.59 -6.98
N PHE A 238 -8.67 -4.27 -6.09
CA PHE A 238 -8.45 -4.11 -4.66
C PHE A 238 -7.15 -4.73 -4.18
N GLY A 239 -6.59 -4.13 -3.13
CA GLY A 239 -5.44 -4.59 -2.39
C GLY A 239 -5.58 -6.03 -1.93
N LYS A 240 -4.45 -6.74 -1.91
CA LYS A 240 -4.41 -8.12 -1.42
C LYS A 240 -3.00 -8.57 -1.09
N THR A 241 -2.94 -9.42 -0.07
CA THR A 241 -1.72 -10.10 0.37
C THR A 241 -1.22 -11.18 -0.58
N THR A 242 -2.07 -11.69 -1.48
CA THR A 242 -1.69 -12.84 -2.31
C THR A 242 -1.13 -12.40 -3.65
N GLY A 243 -0.03 -13.02 -4.08
CA GLY A 243 0.53 -12.83 -5.43
C GLY A 243 -0.33 -13.43 -6.56
N ALA A 244 -1.57 -13.84 -6.31
CA ALA A 244 -2.40 -14.48 -7.34
C ALA A 244 -2.72 -13.50 -8.47
N SER A 245 -2.62 -13.94 -9.72
CA SER A 245 -2.95 -13.07 -10.86
C SER A 245 -4.45 -12.74 -10.89
N VAL A 246 -4.77 -11.55 -11.40
CA VAL A 246 -6.14 -11.07 -11.64
C VAL A 246 -6.41 -11.12 -13.14
N ASN A 247 -7.60 -11.57 -13.54
CA ASN A 247 -8.07 -11.44 -14.92
C ASN A 247 -9.27 -10.50 -14.95
N LEU A 248 -9.16 -9.42 -15.72
CA LEU A 248 -10.21 -8.41 -15.82
C LEU A 248 -11.48 -8.94 -16.54
N ASP A 249 -11.41 -10.09 -17.19
CA ASP A 249 -12.52 -10.78 -17.88
C ASP A 249 -13.41 -11.65 -16.99
N SER A 250 -13.04 -11.79 -15.72
CA SER A 250 -13.70 -12.64 -14.73
C SER A 250 -14.22 -11.82 -13.55
N THR A 251 -14.71 -12.47 -12.49
CA THR A 251 -15.12 -11.77 -11.27
C THR A 251 -13.91 -11.04 -10.67
N LEU A 252 -13.96 -9.71 -10.71
CA LEU A 252 -12.91 -8.85 -10.21
C LEU A 252 -12.94 -8.76 -8.68
N SER A 253 -11.78 -8.88 -8.05
CA SER A 253 -11.56 -8.35 -6.70
C SER A 253 -11.42 -6.83 -6.84
N GLY A 254 -12.55 -6.13 -6.88
CA GLY A 254 -12.66 -4.73 -7.26
C GLY A 254 -13.86 -4.50 -8.19
N PHE A 255 -13.87 -3.41 -8.96
CA PHE A 255 -15.00 -3.09 -9.86
C PHE A 255 -14.58 -2.48 -11.20
N THR A 256 -15.50 -2.52 -12.17
CA THR A 256 -15.33 -1.92 -13.49
C THR A 256 -16.06 -0.59 -13.59
N ILE A 257 -15.44 0.38 -14.28
CA ILE A 257 -16.00 1.66 -14.66
C ILE A 257 -16.21 1.65 -16.18
N ASN A 258 -17.46 1.66 -16.63
CA ASN A 258 -17.81 1.64 -18.05
C ASN A 258 -17.91 3.04 -18.65
N GLY A 259 -17.19 3.26 -19.74
CA GLY A 259 -17.19 4.52 -20.49
C GLY A 259 -18.46 4.84 -21.28
N GLU A 260 -18.55 6.10 -21.71
CA GLU A 260 -19.57 6.59 -22.65
C GLU A 260 -19.11 6.48 -24.11
N TYR A 261 -20.03 6.44 -25.08
CA TYR A 261 -19.72 6.20 -26.50
C TYR A 261 -18.74 7.24 -27.08
N ASN A 262 -17.71 6.78 -27.81
CA ASN A 262 -16.65 7.62 -28.38
C ASN A 262 -15.95 8.57 -27.37
N SER A 263 -15.97 8.23 -26.08
CA SER A 263 -15.40 9.10 -25.05
C SER A 263 -13.90 8.89 -24.83
N TYR A 264 -13.36 7.72 -25.23
CA TYR A 264 -12.00 7.30 -24.91
C TYR A 264 -11.70 7.38 -23.40
N SER A 265 -12.71 7.08 -22.56
CA SER A 265 -12.54 7.09 -21.10
C SER A 265 -11.52 6.05 -20.66
N GLY A 266 -10.73 6.37 -19.63
CA GLY A 266 -9.58 5.54 -19.24
C GLY A 266 -8.31 5.85 -20.03
N TRP A 267 -8.30 6.93 -20.82
CA TRP A 267 -7.09 7.50 -21.43
C TRP A 267 -6.08 7.96 -20.38
N SER A 268 -6.58 8.62 -19.33
CA SER A 268 -5.83 9.01 -18.15
C SER A 268 -6.69 8.68 -16.94
N VAL A 269 -6.12 7.97 -15.97
CA VAL A 269 -6.75 7.62 -14.69
C VAL A 269 -5.83 8.01 -13.54
N SER A 270 -6.42 8.37 -12.41
CA SER A 270 -5.70 8.64 -11.16
C SER A 270 -6.58 8.34 -9.96
N GLY A 271 -5.99 7.97 -8.84
CA GLY A 271 -6.60 8.20 -7.53
C GLY A 271 -6.81 9.71 -7.32
N ALA A 272 -7.86 10.07 -6.61
CA ALA A 272 -8.26 11.44 -6.36
C ALA A 272 -8.17 11.85 -4.89
N GLY A 273 -7.87 10.91 -3.99
CA GLY A 273 -8.01 11.13 -2.54
C GLY A 273 -9.49 11.20 -2.14
N ASP A 274 -9.81 11.60 -0.93
CA ASP A 274 -11.18 11.76 -0.45
C ASP A 274 -11.75 13.14 -0.85
N VAL A 275 -12.20 13.23 -2.10
CA VAL A 275 -12.75 14.46 -2.69
C VAL A 275 -14.07 14.85 -2.03
N ASN A 276 -14.75 13.92 -1.37
CA ASN A 276 -16.11 14.09 -0.91
C ASN A 276 -16.25 14.10 0.64
N GLY A 277 -15.21 13.72 1.36
CA GLY A 277 -15.10 13.69 2.82
C GLY A 277 -15.85 12.53 3.46
N ASP A 278 -16.00 11.39 2.77
CA ASP A 278 -16.67 10.20 3.31
C ASP A 278 -15.73 9.11 3.83
N GLY A 279 -14.41 9.34 3.78
CA GLY A 279 -13.38 8.46 4.29
C GLY A 279 -12.97 7.36 3.32
N PHE A 280 -13.48 7.36 2.09
CA PHE A 280 -13.01 6.46 1.04
C PHE A 280 -12.24 7.27 0.00
N ASP A 281 -11.13 6.71 -0.47
CA ASP A 281 -10.43 7.34 -1.59
C ASP A 281 -11.30 7.29 -2.85
N ASP A 282 -11.37 8.42 -3.55
CA ASP A 282 -12.11 8.60 -4.79
C ASP A 282 -11.18 8.45 -6.00
N LEU A 283 -11.77 8.45 -7.20
CA LEU A 283 -11.08 8.23 -8.46
C LEU A 283 -11.41 9.32 -9.46
N ILE A 284 -10.45 9.67 -10.34
CA ILE A 284 -10.71 10.52 -11.50
C ILE A 284 -10.35 9.81 -12.82
N VAL A 285 -11.29 9.87 -13.78
CA VAL A 285 -11.16 9.25 -15.10
C VAL A 285 -11.34 10.30 -16.20
N GLY A 286 -10.31 10.48 -17.01
CA GLY A 286 -10.30 11.38 -18.17
C GLY A 286 -10.92 10.75 -19.43
N ALA A 287 -11.71 11.53 -20.16
CA ALA A 287 -12.42 11.15 -21.38
C ALA A 287 -12.39 12.28 -22.41
N TYR A 288 -11.18 12.58 -22.91
CA TYR A 288 -10.88 13.78 -23.70
C TYR A 288 -11.67 13.91 -25.02
N ALA A 289 -12.15 12.80 -25.58
CA ALA A 289 -12.85 12.80 -26.87
C ALA A 289 -14.34 13.15 -26.77
N ASN A 290 -14.89 13.17 -25.55
CA ASN A 290 -16.30 13.50 -25.31
C ASN A 290 -16.62 14.95 -25.74
N GLY A 291 -17.89 15.21 -26.10
CA GLY A 291 -18.35 16.56 -26.42
C GLY A 291 -17.71 17.17 -27.68
N ASN A 292 -17.39 16.36 -28.68
CA ASN A 292 -16.62 16.78 -29.86
C ASN A 292 -15.24 17.34 -29.44
N PHE A 293 -14.51 16.58 -28.64
CA PHE A 293 -13.20 16.97 -28.10
C PHE A 293 -13.22 18.21 -27.21
N SER A 294 -14.38 18.65 -26.68
CA SER A 294 -14.35 19.54 -25.52
C SER A 294 -13.77 18.84 -24.31
N GLY A 295 -13.97 17.52 -24.25
CA GLY A 295 -13.47 16.65 -23.20
C GLY A 295 -14.36 16.66 -21.97
N LYS A 296 -14.26 15.57 -21.21
CA LYS A 296 -14.87 15.41 -19.89
C LYS A 296 -13.91 14.66 -18.98
N SER A 297 -14.08 14.87 -17.67
CA SER A 297 -13.55 14.00 -16.64
C SER A 297 -14.67 13.56 -15.71
N TYR A 298 -14.50 12.43 -15.05
CA TYR A 298 -15.49 11.90 -14.11
C TYR A 298 -14.80 11.60 -12.79
N VAL A 299 -15.36 12.13 -11.72
CA VAL A 299 -15.00 11.77 -10.36
C VAL A 299 -15.93 10.63 -9.97
N VAL A 300 -15.37 9.49 -9.60
CA VAL A 300 -16.08 8.28 -9.19
C VAL A 300 -15.78 8.08 -7.72
N PHE A 301 -16.82 8.08 -6.89
CA PHE A 301 -16.64 7.96 -5.46
C PHE A 301 -16.25 6.53 -5.06
N GLY A 302 -15.39 6.44 -4.04
CA GLY A 302 -15.01 5.22 -3.37
C GLY A 302 -16.21 4.44 -2.85
N LYS A 303 -16.05 3.13 -2.68
CA LYS A 303 -17.08 2.24 -2.13
C LYS A 303 -16.52 0.87 -1.75
N ASN A 304 -17.07 0.33 -0.67
CA ASN A 304 -16.83 -1.04 -0.20
C ASN A 304 -17.56 -2.15 -1.01
N THR A 305 -18.02 -1.89 -2.24
CA THR A 305 -18.72 -2.89 -3.07
C THR A 305 -18.09 -3.06 -4.44
N ASN A 306 -18.08 -4.29 -4.93
CA ASN A 306 -17.56 -4.65 -6.27
C ASN A 306 -18.54 -4.33 -7.41
N SER A 307 -19.55 -3.49 -7.17
CA SER A 307 -20.59 -3.19 -8.14
C SER A 307 -20.02 -2.39 -9.32
N THR A 308 -20.42 -2.70 -10.55
CA THR A 308 -19.99 -1.92 -11.73
C THR A 308 -20.52 -0.49 -11.67
N VAL A 309 -19.69 0.48 -12.09
CA VAL A 309 -20.05 1.89 -12.28
C VAL A 309 -20.21 2.17 -13.78
N ASN A 310 -21.23 2.92 -14.17
CA ASN A 310 -21.32 3.46 -15.53
C ASN A 310 -21.13 4.98 -15.48
N LEU A 311 -20.26 5.53 -16.33
CA LEU A 311 -20.02 6.97 -16.35
C LEU A 311 -21.25 7.79 -16.77
N SER A 312 -22.22 7.16 -17.44
CA SER A 312 -23.54 7.76 -17.69
C SER A 312 -24.34 8.02 -16.42
N ASP A 313 -24.17 7.17 -15.38
CA ASP A 313 -24.84 7.34 -14.08
C ASP A 313 -24.17 8.47 -13.30
N ILE A 314 -22.84 8.56 -13.36
CA ILE A 314 -22.02 9.65 -12.81
C ILE A 314 -22.38 10.99 -13.45
N ALA A 315 -22.61 11.02 -14.77
CA ALA A 315 -23.10 12.21 -15.48
C ALA A 315 -24.50 12.67 -15.00
N THR A 316 -25.24 11.79 -14.31
CA THR A 316 -26.50 12.11 -13.64
C THR A 316 -26.37 12.23 -12.11
N ASN A 317 -25.12 12.36 -11.62
CA ASN A 317 -24.76 12.58 -10.22
C ASN A 317 -25.02 11.40 -9.28
N LEU A 318 -24.97 10.16 -9.79
CA LEU A 318 -25.07 8.94 -8.99
C LEU A 318 -23.69 8.31 -8.81
N GLY A 319 -23.17 8.32 -7.58
CA GLY A 319 -21.87 7.72 -7.22
C GLY A 319 -20.65 8.55 -7.62
N GLY A 320 -20.83 9.85 -7.85
CA GLY A 320 -19.78 10.78 -8.26
C GLY A 320 -20.34 11.98 -9.03
N PHE A 321 -19.48 12.72 -9.73
CA PHE A 321 -19.87 13.84 -10.59
C PHE A 321 -19.00 13.99 -11.85
N SER A 322 -19.53 14.63 -12.90
CA SER A 322 -18.76 14.95 -14.11
C SER A 322 -18.17 16.36 -14.09
N ILE A 323 -17.03 16.52 -14.75
CA ILE A 323 -16.35 17.78 -15.04
C ILE A 323 -16.40 17.99 -16.56
N GLU A 324 -17.10 19.02 -17.00
CA GLU A 324 -17.41 19.29 -18.40
C GLU A 324 -16.44 20.33 -18.99
N GLY A 325 -15.81 19.98 -20.13
CA GLY A 325 -14.92 20.86 -20.88
C GLY A 325 -15.57 22.17 -21.35
N GLU A 326 -14.76 23.22 -21.50
CA GLU A 326 -15.21 24.58 -21.81
C GLU A 326 -15.63 24.74 -23.28
N HIS A 327 -14.77 24.36 -24.23
CA HIS A 327 -15.01 24.51 -25.65
C HIS A 327 -14.60 23.29 -26.48
N THR A 328 -15.25 23.10 -27.63
CA THR A 328 -14.90 22.08 -28.63
C THR A 328 -13.42 22.16 -29.02
N GLY A 329 -12.71 21.04 -28.94
CA GLY A 329 -11.31 20.95 -29.33
C GLY A 329 -10.32 21.37 -28.25
N ASP A 330 -10.75 21.56 -27.00
CA ASP A 330 -9.87 21.87 -25.86
C ASP A 330 -9.15 20.62 -25.31
N TYR A 331 -9.69 19.42 -25.56
CA TYR A 331 -9.16 18.14 -25.06
C TYR A 331 -9.05 18.10 -23.52
N SER A 332 -10.03 18.65 -22.80
CA SER A 332 -10.07 18.56 -21.33
C SER A 332 -10.14 17.10 -20.87
N GLY A 333 -9.41 16.74 -19.82
CA GLY A 333 -9.32 15.36 -19.35
C GLY A 333 -8.34 14.51 -20.16
N TYR A 334 -7.46 15.14 -20.95
CA TYR A 334 -6.32 14.45 -21.59
C TYR A 334 -5.30 13.96 -20.56
N SER A 335 -5.11 14.73 -19.48
CA SER A 335 -4.36 14.35 -18.30
C SER A 335 -5.16 14.79 -17.07
N VAL A 336 -5.34 13.89 -16.11
CA VAL A 336 -6.04 14.10 -14.84
C VAL A 336 -5.20 13.58 -13.68
N SER A 337 -5.34 14.20 -12.51
CA SER A 337 -4.71 13.75 -11.26
C SER A 337 -5.54 14.24 -10.08
N GLY A 338 -5.48 13.51 -8.95
CA GLY A 338 -5.70 14.11 -7.64
C GLY A 338 -4.66 15.20 -7.39
N ALA A 339 -5.05 16.25 -6.68
CA ALA A 339 -4.22 17.42 -6.43
C ALA A 339 -3.87 17.60 -4.95
N GLY A 340 -4.41 16.79 -4.04
CA GLY A 340 -4.32 17.03 -2.61
C GLY A 340 -5.20 18.21 -2.17
N ASP A 341 -5.07 18.70 -0.95
CA ASP A 341 -5.82 19.85 -0.43
C ASP A 341 -5.12 21.16 -0.83
N VAL A 342 -5.33 21.57 -2.08
CA VAL A 342 -4.71 22.79 -2.67
C VAL A 342 -5.23 24.06 -2.01
N ASN A 343 -6.40 23.99 -1.36
CA ASN A 343 -7.11 25.15 -0.85
C ASN A 343 -7.22 25.21 0.68
N GLY A 344 -6.79 24.16 1.39
CA GLY A 344 -6.77 24.08 2.85
C GLY A 344 -8.15 23.86 3.47
N ASP A 345 -9.12 23.34 2.72
CA ASP A 345 -10.49 23.08 3.20
C ASP A 345 -10.76 21.62 3.57
N GLY A 346 -9.71 20.80 3.58
CA GLY A 346 -9.70 19.45 4.08
C GLY A 346 -10.38 18.42 3.20
N PHE A 347 -10.67 18.78 1.95
CA PHE A 347 -11.08 17.82 0.92
C PHE A 347 -9.98 17.74 -0.12
N ASP A 348 -9.75 16.54 -0.65
CA ASP A 348 -8.82 16.42 -1.76
C ASP A 348 -9.39 17.11 -3.02
N ASP A 349 -8.53 17.90 -3.66
CA ASP A 349 -8.83 18.63 -4.87
C ASP A 349 -8.37 17.87 -6.11
N LEU A 350 -8.73 18.37 -7.29
CA LEU A 350 -8.47 17.73 -8.57
C LEU A 350 -7.80 18.69 -9.54
N ILE A 351 -6.91 18.17 -10.39
CA ILE A 351 -6.37 18.92 -11.53
C ILE A 351 -6.68 18.24 -12.86
N VAL A 352 -7.16 19.05 -13.82
CA VAL A 352 -7.55 18.60 -15.16
C VAL A 352 -6.81 19.42 -16.23
N GLY A 353 -6.04 18.75 -17.08
CA GLY A 353 -5.33 19.36 -18.21
C GLY A 353 -6.18 19.43 -19.49
N ALA A 354 -6.12 20.57 -20.18
CA ALA A 354 -6.74 20.85 -21.47
C ALA A 354 -5.73 21.52 -22.41
N TYR A 355 -4.77 20.72 -22.91
CA TYR A 355 -3.58 21.25 -23.59
C TYR A 355 -3.88 22.00 -24.91
N ALA A 356 -5.02 21.76 -25.54
CA ALA A 356 -5.39 22.43 -26.79
C ALA A 356 -6.25 23.69 -26.57
N ALA A 357 -6.65 23.96 -25.32
CA ALA A 357 -7.50 25.11 -24.99
C ALA A 357 -6.85 26.44 -25.41
N GLY A 358 -7.68 27.39 -25.84
CA GLY A 358 -7.19 28.70 -26.27
C GLY A 358 -6.30 28.65 -27.53
N SER A 359 -6.56 27.73 -28.46
CA SER A 359 -5.74 27.52 -29.67
C SER A 359 -4.31 27.06 -29.36
N TYR A 360 -4.18 26.03 -28.52
CA TYR A 360 -2.92 25.46 -28.04
C TYR A 360 -2.10 26.38 -27.13
N LEU A 361 -2.66 27.46 -26.58
CA LEU A 361 -2.04 28.11 -25.41
C LEU A 361 -2.02 27.12 -24.22
N GLY A 362 -3.07 26.32 -24.12
CA GLY A 362 -3.30 25.34 -23.06
C GLY A 362 -3.93 25.96 -21.82
N LYS A 363 -4.67 25.13 -21.08
CA LYS A 363 -5.19 25.48 -19.76
C LYS A 363 -5.11 24.25 -18.85
N SER A 364 -5.02 24.50 -17.56
CA SER A 364 -5.33 23.52 -16.52
C SER A 364 -6.40 24.08 -15.60
N TYR A 365 -7.19 23.20 -14.99
CA TYR A 365 -8.26 23.59 -14.09
C TYR A 365 -8.10 22.85 -12.78
N VAL A 366 -8.12 23.59 -11.69
CA VAL A 366 -8.20 23.05 -10.34
C VAL A 366 -9.66 23.06 -9.94
N VAL A 367 -10.18 21.90 -9.57
CA VAL A 367 -11.57 21.71 -9.14
C VAL A 367 -11.53 21.31 -7.69
N PHE A 368 -12.15 22.11 -6.83
CA PHE A 368 -12.12 21.83 -5.40
C PHE A 368 -13.01 20.66 -5.02
N GLY A 369 -12.56 19.91 -4.03
CA GLY A 369 -13.31 18.88 -3.34
C GLY A 369 -14.62 19.41 -2.77
N LYS A 370 -15.61 18.52 -2.67
CA LYS A 370 -16.94 18.86 -2.15
C LYS A 370 -17.74 17.61 -1.82
N SER A 371 -18.43 17.67 -0.69
CA SER A 371 -19.48 16.71 -0.30
C SER A 371 -20.69 16.62 -1.26
N ARG A 372 -20.81 17.50 -2.26
CA ARG A 372 -21.94 17.52 -3.19
C ARG A 372 -21.54 17.04 -4.59
N ASN A 373 -22.28 16.07 -5.07
CA ASN A 373 -22.12 15.37 -6.35
C ASN A 373 -22.61 16.20 -7.56
N THR A 374 -22.48 17.53 -7.55
CA THR A 374 -22.98 18.36 -8.68
C THR A 374 -22.00 18.41 -9.84
N THR A 375 -22.50 18.33 -11.08
CA THR A 375 -21.71 18.57 -12.29
C THR A 375 -20.93 19.89 -12.21
N VAL A 376 -19.66 19.83 -12.61
CA VAL A 376 -18.76 20.98 -12.72
C VAL A 376 -18.67 21.39 -14.18
N ASN A 377 -18.86 22.66 -14.48
CA ASN A 377 -18.65 23.20 -15.82
C ASN A 377 -17.44 24.15 -15.79
N LEU A 378 -16.39 23.80 -16.53
CA LEU A 378 -15.13 24.54 -16.51
C LEU A 378 -15.24 25.98 -16.99
N SER A 379 -16.27 26.33 -17.78
CA SER A 379 -16.57 27.72 -18.15
C SER A 379 -16.96 28.60 -16.94
N ASN A 380 -17.35 28.01 -15.82
CA ASN A 380 -17.77 28.69 -14.58
C ASN A 380 -16.98 28.21 -13.35
N ILE A 381 -15.69 27.89 -13.52
CA ILE A 381 -14.88 27.27 -12.46
C ILE A 381 -14.71 28.14 -11.21
N ALA A 382 -14.76 29.46 -11.34
CA ALA A 382 -14.37 30.42 -10.28
C ALA A 382 -15.15 30.29 -8.95
N SER A 383 -16.31 29.62 -8.92
CA SER A 383 -17.05 29.36 -7.68
C SER A 383 -16.66 28.07 -6.95
N ILE A 384 -15.87 27.20 -7.58
CA ILE A 384 -15.65 25.80 -7.18
C ILE A 384 -14.22 25.33 -7.55
N GLY A 385 -13.27 26.27 -7.57
CA GLY A 385 -11.90 26.06 -8.03
C GLY A 385 -11.37 27.26 -8.81
N PHE A 386 -10.30 27.07 -9.56
CA PHE A 386 -9.70 28.12 -10.39
C PHE A 386 -9.09 27.57 -11.68
N VAL A 387 -8.87 28.47 -12.65
CA VAL A 387 -8.21 28.16 -13.92
C VAL A 387 -6.75 28.63 -13.89
N ILE A 388 -5.87 27.83 -14.47
CA ILE A 388 -4.47 28.12 -14.75
C ILE A 388 -4.36 28.30 -16.26
N ASN A 389 -4.22 29.55 -16.69
CA ASN A 389 -4.08 29.89 -18.11
C ASN A 389 -2.64 29.68 -18.58
N GLY A 390 -2.49 29.07 -19.76
CA GLY A 390 -1.23 28.95 -20.46
C GLY A 390 -0.53 30.29 -20.72
N GLY A 391 0.76 30.22 -21.07
CA GLY A 391 1.56 31.39 -21.41
C GLY A 391 1.26 31.92 -22.82
N ALA A 392 2.02 32.93 -23.28
CA ALA A 392 1.83 33.56 -24.58
C ALA A 392 2.20 32.71 -25.82
N GLU A 393 2.69 31.49 -25.62
CA GLU A 393 3.12 30.59 -26.69
C GLU A 393 2.10 29.46 -26.89
N ASN A 394 1.79 29.14 -28.14
CA ASN A 394 0.89 28.03 -28.50
C ASN A 394 1.59 26.66 -28.36
N VAL A 395 2.06 26.34 -27.17
CA VAL A 395 2.87 25.15 -26.84
C VAL A 395 2.15 24.14 -25.94
N GLY A 396 0.87 24.39 -25.66
CA GLY A 396 -0.07 23.48 -25.01
C GLY A 396 0.27 23.13 -23.58
N SER A 397 0.19 24.09 -22.64
CA SER A 397 0.30 23.79 -21.22
C SER A 397 -0.85 22.90 -20.73
N GLY A 398 -0.60 22.03 -19.76
CA GLY A 398 -1.59 21.05 -19.31
C GLY A 398 -1.56 19.77 -20.14
N TYR A 399 -0.45 19.50 -20.83
CA TYR A 399 -0.23 18.23 -21.54
C TYR A 399 -0.11 17.07 -20.55
N SER A 400 0.61 17.29 -19.45
CA SER A 400 0.64 16.44 -18.27
C SER A 400 0.40 17.30 -17.02
N VAL A 401 -0.41 16.83 -16.08
CA VAL A 401 -0.66 17.49 -14.80
C VAL A 401 -0.54 16.50 -13.65
N SER A 402 -0.13 16.96 -12.47
CA SER A 402 -0.12 16.17 -11.23
C SER A 402 -0.19 17.09 -10.01
N GLY A 403 -0.70 16.58 -8.89
CA GLY A 403 -0.39 17.16 -7.58
C GLY A 403 1.12 17.06 -7.32
N ALA A 404 1.68 18.10 -6.70
CA ALA A 404 3.09 18.19 -6.37
C ALA A 404 3.37 17.87 -4.91
N GLY A 405 2.35 17.86 -4.04
CA GLY A 405 2.54 17.87 -2.59
C GLY A 405 2.90 19.29 -2.11
N ASP A 406 3.27 19.45 -0.85
CA ASP A 406 3.68 20.76 -0.30
C ASP A 406 5.17 21.01 -0.62
N VAL A 407 5.43 21.53 -1.82
CA VAL A 407 6.81 21.75 -2.27
C VAL A 407 7.43 23.00 -1.65
N ASN A 408 6.61 23.83 -1.00
CA ASN A 408 7.00 25.15 -0.52
C ASN A 408 6.92 25.31 1.02
N GLY A 409 6.40 24.31 1.71
CA GLY A 409 6.29 24.19 3.16
C GLY A 409 5.26 25.13 3.79
N ASP A 410 4.21 25.51 3.05
CA ASP A 410 3.14 26.37 3.56
C ASP A 410 1.90 25.61 4.06
N GLY A 411 1.92 24.28 3.95
CA GLY A 411 0.87 23.38 4.39
C GLY A 411 -0.30 23.27 3.43
N LEU A 412 -0.17 23.77 2.20
CA LEU A 412 -1.14 23.55 1.11
C LEU A 412 -0.49 22.68 0.03
N ASP A 413 -1.27 21.80 -0.58
CA ASP A 413 -0.75 21.02 -1.70
C ASP A 413 -0.55 21.89 -2.94
N ASP A 414 0.60 21.72 -3.58
CA ASP A 414 0.99 22.43 -4.79
C ASP A 414 0.73 21.58 -6.04
N LEU A 415 0.95 22.15 -7.21
CA LEU A 415 0.63 21.55 -8.50
C LEU A 415 1.82 21.60 -9.46
N ILE A 416 1.97 20.60 -10.32
CA ILE A 416 2.94 20.63 -11.42
C ILE A 416 2.25 20.44 -12.79
N ILE A 417 2.60 21.30 -13.74
CA ILE A 417 2.06 21.33 -15.10
C ILE A 417 3.19 21.20 -16.13
N GLY A 418 3.13 20.18 -16.97
CA GLY A 418 4.07 19.91 -18.05
C GLY A 418 3.72 20.64 -19.36
N VAL A 419 4.76 21.12 -20.04
CA VAL A 419 4.68 21.82 -21.33
C VAL A 419 5.82 21.30 -22.25
N PRO A 420 5.73 20.06 -22.74
CA PRO A 420 6.83 19.38 -23.44
C PRO A 420 7.24 20.08 -24.74
N TYR A 421 6.32 20.82 -25.36
CA TYR A 421 6.59 21.61 -26.56
C TYR A 421 7.05 23.04 -26.26
N GLY A 422 7.30 23.40 -25.00
CA GLY A 422 7.89 24.68 -24.64
C GLY A 422 9.31 24.84 -25.19
N HIS A 423 9.76 26.08 -25.35
CA HIS A 423 11.06 26.36 -25.98
C HIS A 423 12.02 27.24 -25.14
N PRO A 424 12.15 27.07 -23.80
CA PRO A 424 13.03 27.94 -23.01
C PRO A 424 14.52 27.84 -23.37
N SER A 425 14.96 26.70 -23.93
CA SER A 425 16.36 26.41 -24.24
C SER A 425 16.54 25.86 -25.66
N GLY A 426 15.60 26.15 -26.56
CA GLY A 426 15.55 25.66 -27.93
C GLY A 426 14.22 24.97 -28.26
N VAL A 427 13.98 24.70 -29.55
CA VAL A 427 12.72 24.08 -30.00
C VAL A 427 12.50 22.73 -29.31
N ASN A 428 11.31 22.54 -28.77
CA ASN A 428 10.87 21.38 -27.98
C ASN A 428 11.85 21.00 -26.86
N SER A 429 12.52 21.97 -26.24
CA SER A 429 13.29 21.66 -25.03
C SER A 429 12.40 21.31 -23.84
N GLY A 430 11.14 21.74 -23.89
CA GLY A 430 10.17 21.52 -22.84
C GLY A 430 10.36 22.45 -21.65
N LYS A 431 9.32 22.58 -20.84
CA LYS A 431 9.32 23.25 -19.54
C LYS A 431 8.19 22.69 -18.68
N SER A 432 8.29 22.91 -17.38
CA SER A 432 7.19 22.66 -16.45
C SER A 432 6.96 23.89 -15.57
N TYR A 433 5.76 24.01 -15.01
CA TYR A 433 5.41 25.04 -14.04
C TYR A 433 4.99 24.37 -12.75
N VAL A 434 5.47 24.90 -11.65
CA VAL A 434 4.99 24.58 -10.31
C VAL A 434 4.10 25.73 -9.88
N VAL A 435 2.88 25.42 -9.50
CA VAL A 435 1.85 26.38 -9.11
C VAL A 435 1.51 26.13 -7.65
N PHE A 436 1.63 27.17 -6.83
CA PHE A 436 1.39 27.03 -5.40
C PHE A 436 -0.10 26.93 -5.07
N GLY A 437 -0.39 26.13 -4.05
CA GLY A 437 -1.68 26.04 -3.40
C GLY A 437 -2.15 27.39 -2.88
N LYS A 438 -3.47 27.58 -2.85
CA LYS A 438 -4.06 28.80 -2.32
C LYS A 438 -5.52 28.64 -1.94
N THR A 439 -5.89 29.35 -0.89
CA THR A 439 -7.26 29.48 -0.38
C THR A 439 -8.20 30.34 -1.26
N THR A 440 -7.70 30.94 -2.36
CA THR A 440 -8.51 31.84 -3.21
C THR A 440 -8.73 31.26 -4.61
N ASN A 441 -9.92 31.48 -5.15
CA ASN A 441 -10.31 30.98 -6.48
C ASN A 441 -9.82 31.87 -7.65
N THR A 442 -8.79 32.68 -7.41
CA THR A 442 -8.29 33.62 -8.42
C THR A 442 -7.60 32.86 -9.55
N ALA A 443 -7.84 33.25 -10.80
CA ALA A 443 -7.15 32.62 -11.93
C ALA A 443 -5.64 32.89 -11.89
N ILE A 444 -4.83 31.91 -12.29
CA ILE A 444 -3.37 32.02 -12.42
C ILE A 444 -3.01 32.13 -13.88
N ASN A 445 -2.01 32.97 -14.20
CA ASN A 445 -1.45 33.06 -15.54
C ASN A 445 0.02 32.63 -15.50
N LEU A 446 0.37 31.57 -16.24
CA LEU A 446 1.72 30.98 -16.19
C LEU A 446 2.83 31.94 -16.67
N GLU A 447 2.49 32.98 -17.44
CA GLU A 447 3.45 34.01 -17.86
C GLU A 447 3.90 34.92 -16.72
N SER A 448 3.05 35.17 -15.73
CA SER A 448 3.31 36.06 -14.60
C SER A 448 3.51 35.32 -13.27
N ILE A 449 3.63 33.99 -13.30
CA ILE A 449 3.63 33.14 -12.10
C ILE A 449 4.68 33.57 -11.06
N VAL A 450 5.92 33.79 -11.50
CA VAL A 450 7.02 34.25 -10.62
C VAL A 450 6.77 35.67 -10.13
N ALA A 451 6.28 36.55 -11.00
CA ALA A 451 6.03 37.95 -10.66
C ALA A 451 4.92 38.12 -9.60
N ASN A 452 3.97 37.18 -9.58
CA ASN A 452 2.86 37.17 -8.63
C ASN A 452 3.15 36.34 -7.37
N SER A 453 4.29 35.63 -7.31
CA SER A 453 4.56 34.63 -6.26
C SER A 453 3.53 33.49 -6.24
N ASP A 454 2.94 33.17 -7.39
CA ASP A 454 1.99 32.05 -7.57
C ASP A 454 2.70 30.71 -7.82
N GLY A 455 4.05 30.68 -7.79
CA GLY A 455 4.88 29.52 -8.11
C GLY A 455 6.09 29.84 -8.99
N PHE A 456 6.66 28.84 -9.65
CA PHE A 456 7.87 28.97 -10.45
C PHE A 456 7.89 28.12 -11.73
N VAL A 457 8.91 28.33 -12.56
CA VAL A 457 9.11 27.62 -13.83
C VAL A 457 10.37 26.78 -13.80
N ILE A 458 10.28 25.57 -14.34
CA ILE A 458 11.39 24.63 -14.56
C ILE A 458 11.68 24.58 -16.06
N LYS A 459 12.87 25.03 -16.47
CA LYS A 459 13.28 25.15 -17.88
C LYS A 459 14.03 23.91 -18.35
N GLY A 460 13.56 23.30 -19.46
CA GLY A 460 14.19 22.16 -20.11
C GLY A 460 15.64 22.42 -20.55
N GLU A 461 16.44 21.35 -20.62
CA GLU A 461 17.89 21.41 -20.80
C GLU A 461 18.30 21.70 -22.27
N HIS A 462 17.85 20.88 -23.21
CA HIS A 462 18.26 20.97 -24.62
C HIS A 462 17.10 20.84 -25.59
N LYS A 463 17.34 21.32 -26.82
CA LYS A 463 16.42 21.20 -27.96
C LYS A 463 16.02 19.74 -28.20
N GLY A 464 14.72 19.47 -28.22
CA GLY A 464 14.18 18.15 -28.55
C GLY A 464 14.12 17.17 -27.39
N ASP A 465 14.38 17.61 -26.15
CA ASP A 465 14.31 16.76 -24.96
C ASP A 465 12.86 16.46 -24.54
N TYR A 466 11.91 17.32 -24.91
CA TYR A 466 10.50 17.23 -24.52
C TYR A 466 10.29 17.15 -23.00
N SER A 467 11.11 17.88 -22.22
CA SER A 467 10.99 17.93 -20.75
C SER A 467 9.59 18.35 -20.32
N GLY A 468 9.01 17.62 -19.37
CA GLY A 468 7.62 17.83 -18.94
C GLY A 468 6.62 17.06 -19.79
N ILE A 469 7.05 15.99 -20.48
CA ILE A 469 6.14 15.02 -21.11
C ILE A 469 5.32 14.27 -20.06
N SER A 470 5.93 14.03 -18.90
CA SER A 470 5.37 13.43 -17.70
C SER A 470 5.98 14.15 -16.50
N VAL A 471 5.12 14.52 -15.57
CA VAL A 471 5.46 15.24 -14.33
C VAL A 471 4.71 14.58 -13.19
N SER A 472 5.32 14.56 -12.00
CA SER A 472 4.70 14.07 -10.78
C SER A 472 5.41 14.68 -9.57
N SER A 473 4.75 14.70 -8.41
CA SER A 473 5.47 14.73 -7.14
C SER A 473 6.48 13.57 -7.09
N ALA A 474 7.58 13.78 -6.39
CA ALA A 474 8.56 12.78 -6.03
C ALA A 474 8.44 12.34 -4.56
N GLY A 475 7.60 13.02 -3.77
CA GLY A 475 7.68 13.00 -2.31
C GLY A 475 8.96 13.67 -1.81
N ASP A 476 9.22 13.65 -0.51
CA ASP A 476 10.50 14.08 0.05
C ASP A 476 11.59 13.02 -0.20
N VAL A 477 12.31 13.13 -1.32
CA VAL A 477 13.33 12.14 -1.68
C VAL A 477 14.65 12.37 -0.96
N ASN A 478 14.79 13.50 -0.28
CA ASN A 478 16.05 13.97 0.28
C ASN A 478 16.04 14.09 1.82
N GLY A 479 14.87 13.98 2.44
CA GLY A 479 14.64 13.98 3.88
C GLY A 479 14.66 15.38 4.49
N ASP A 480 14.36 16.43 3.73
CA ASP A 480 14.34 17.82 4.22
C ASP A 480 12.95 18.34 4.60
N GLY A 481 11.92 17.50 4.47
CA GLY A 481 10.54 17.77 4.85
C GLY A 481 9.75 18.60 3.84
N PHE A 482 10.26 18.76 2.61
CA PHE A 482 9.52 19.35 1.49
C PHE A 482 9.27 18.28 0.42
N ASP A 483 8.11 18.34 -0.22
CA ASP A 483 7.89 17.47 -1.36
C ASP A 483 8.75 17.91 -2.55
N ASP A 484 9.40 16.93 -3.18
CA ASP A 484 10.22 17.13 -4.37
C ASP A 484 9.43 16.82 -5.65
N LEU A 485 10.03 17.07 -6.80
CA LEU A 485 9.39 16.93 -8.11
C LEU A 485 10.19 16.01 -9.02
N ILE A 486 9.52 15.18 -9.81
CA ILE A 486 10.14 14.41 -10.89
C ILE A 486 9.59 14.82 -12.27
N ILE A 487 10.51 15.05 -13.21
CA ILE A 487 10.21 15.51 -14.57
C ILE A 487 10.87 14.57 -15.59
N GLY A 488 10.06 14.01 -16.49
CA GLY A 488 10.51 13.16 -17.59
C GLY A 488 10.89 13.95 -18.85
N ALA A 489 11.92 13.48 -19.55
CA ALA A 489 12.42 14.02 -20.81
C ALA A 489 12.93 12.90 -21.73
N TYR A 490 12.01 12.11 -22.28
CA TYR A 490 12.32 10.95 -23.14
C TYR A 490 13.13 11.30 -24.40
N GLY A 491 13.03 12.57 -24.85
CA GLY A 491 13.70 13.11 -26.03
C GLY A 491 15.22 13.28 -25.89
N TYR A 492 15.74 13.22 -24.66
CA TYR A 492 17.15 13.49 -24.40
C TYR A 492 18.05 12.59 -25.26
N GLY A 493 19.10 13.20 -25.84
CA GLY A 493 20.02 12.52 -26.76
C GLY A 493 19.60 12.57 -28.23
N ALA A 494 18.34 12.82 -28.57
CA ALA A 494 17.87 12.78 -29.96
C ALA A 494 18.60 13.79 -30.84
N TYR A 495 18.89 14.98 -30.31
CA TYR A 495 19.61 16.02 -31.04
C TYR A 495 21.13 15.97 -30.84
N THR A 496 21.61 15.58 -29.65
CA THR A 496 23.05 15.60 -29.30
C THR A 496 23.78 14.32 -29.72
N ALA A 497 23.12 13.16 -29.63
CA ALA A 497 23.66 11.84 -29.95
C ALA A 497 22.98 11.17 -31.15
N GLY A 498 21.83 11.68 -31.63
CA GLY A 498 21.08 11.09 -32.73
C GLY A 498 20.18 9.92 -32.33
N SER A 499 19.97 9.72 -31.02
CA SER A 499 19.21 8.60 -30.44
C SER A 499 18.48 9.03 -29.16
N TYR A 500 17.30 8.47 -28.91
CA TYR A 500 16.48 8.79 -27.73
C TYR A 500 16.96 8.01 -26.48
N LEU A 501 17.97 8.53 -25.78
CA LEU A 501 18.45 7.93 -24.52
C LEU A 501 17.41 8.09 -23.40
N GLY A 502 16.75 9.24 -23.39
CA GLY A 502 15.87 9.65 -22.30
C GLY A 502 16.63 10.07 -21.05
N ARG A 503 15.99 10.92 -20.26
CA ARG A 503 16.49 11.46 -19.00
C ARG A 503 15.31 11.83 -18.10
N SER A 504 15.53 11.76 -16.80
CA SER A 504 14.62 12.33 -15.80
C SER A 504 15.39 13.29 -14.89
N TYR A 505 14.67 14.23 -14.29
CA TYR A 505 15.22 15.21 -13.36
C TYR A 505 14.42 15.20 -12.08
N VAL A 506 15.12 15.20 -10.96
CA VAL A 506 14.53 15.51 -9.67
C VAL A 506 14.85 16.96 -9.36
N VAL A 507 13.83 17.72 -8.97
CA VAL A 507 13.96 19.12 -8.52
C VAL A 507 13.46 19.20 -7.10
N PHE A 508 14.28 19.74 -6.19
CA PHE A 508 13.93 19.77 -4.79
C PHE A 508 12.94 20.88 -4.43
N GLY A 509 12.01 20.55 -3.53
CA GLY A 509 11.16 21.50 -2.83
C GLY A 509 11.97 22.47 -1.98
N LYS A 510 11.45 23.69 -1.79
CA LYS A 510 12.13 24.78 -1.05
C LYS A 510 11.11 25.76 -0.49
N LYS A 511 11.41 26.33 0.67
CA LYS A 511 10.61 27.40 1.29
C LYS A 511 10.23 28.50 0.30
N THR A 512 8.99 28.97 0.36
CA THR A 512 8.41 30.01 -0.52
C THR A 512 9.32 31.22 -0.74
N ALA A 513 10.06 31.66 0.28
CA ALA A 513 10.95 32.83 0.21
C ALA A 513 12.21 32.64 -0.68
N ASP A 514 12.58 31.39 -0.97
CA ASP A 514 13.79 31.01 -1.70
C ASP A 514 13.50 30.50 -3.12
N VAL A 515 12.24 30.61 -3.56
CA VAL A 515 11.76 30.05 -4.83
C VAL A 515 12.16 30.96 -6.00
N GLU A 516 13.04 30.43 -6.85
CA GLU A 516 13.42 31.01 -8.14
C GLU A 516 13.14 30.03 -9.28
N ALA A 517 13.18 30.53 -10.53
CA ALA A 517 13.09 29.67 -11.70
C ALA A 517 14.25 28.66 -11.72
N VAL A 518 13.94 27.38 -11.93
CA VAL A 518 14.93 26.30 -12.03
C VAL A 518 15.32 26.10 -13.48
N ASP A 519 16.62 26.02 -13.74
CA ASP A 519 17.18 25.70 -15.06
C ASP A 519 17.87 24.34 -14.98
N LEU A 520 17.34 23.33 -15.69
CA LEU A 520 17.82 21.96 -15.56
C LEU A 520 19.29 21.80 -16.00
N ARG A 521 19.83 22.72 -16.81
CA ARG A 521 21.26 22.77 -17.17
C ARG A 521 22.17 23.01 -15.98
N MET A 522 21.63 23.56 -14.89
CA MET A 522 22.40 23.88 -13.68
C MET A 522 22.54 22.68 -12.73
N LEU A 523 21.78 21.60 -12.94
CA LEU A 523 21.82 20.41 -12.08
C LEU A 523 23.12 19.59 -12.24
N ASP A 524 23.86 19.76 -13.33
CA ASP A 524 25.19 19.15 -13.55
C ASP A 524 26.36 20.10 -13.18
N THR A 525 26.13 21.04 -12.26
CA THR A 525 27.17 22.01 -11.85
C THR A 525 27.61 21.81 -10.41
N VAL A 526 28.84 22.21 -10.10
CA VAL A 526 29.43 22.09 -8.75
C VAL A 526 28.73 22.94 -7.67
N ILE A 527 27.80 23.81 -8.06
CA ILE A 527 27.00 24.65 -7.17
C ILE A 527 25.55 24.18 -7.06
N ASN A 528 25.21 23.01 -7.62
CA ASN A 528 23.85 22.49 -7.62
C ASN A 528 23.34 22.18 -6.21
N THR A 529 22.30 22.89 -5.79
CA THR A 529 21.53 22.67 -4.56
C THR A 529 20.03 22.47 -4.84
N SER A 530 19.65 22.17 -6.08
CA SER A 530 18.25 22.22 -6.53
C SER A 530 17.72 20.87 -7.03
N GLY A 531 18.46 19.77 -6.85
CA GLY A 531 18.02 18.44 -7.25
C GLY A 531 19.13 17.61 -7.90
N PHE A 532 18.78 16.62 -8.72
CA PHE A 532 19.76 15.78 -9.43
C PHE A 532 19.22 15.21 -10.75
N ILE A 533 20.13 14.69 -11.57
CA ILE A 533 19.84 14.12 -12.89
C ILE A 533 19.81 12.58 -12.81
N ILE A 534 18.88 11.96 -13.56
CA ILE A 534 18.80 10.52 -13.79
C ILE A 534 19.00 10.23 -15.28
N ASN A 535 20.15 9.66 -15.65
CA ASN A 535 20.50 9.34 -17.04
C ASN A 535 19.93 7.98 -17.48
N GLY A 536 19.37 7.93 -18.69
CA GLY A 536 18.94 6.69 -19.34
C GLY A 536 20.02 5.61 -19.45
N GLU A 537 19.60 4.34 -19.52
CA GLU A 537 20.52 3.19 -19.60
C GLU A 537 21.06 2.98 -21.03
N SER A 538 20.18 2.87 -22.03
CA SER A 538 20.55 2.55 -23.41
C SER A 538 19.87 3.47 -24.44
N GLU A 539 20.44 3.49 -25.65
CA GLU A 539 19.89 4.24 -26.77
C GLU A 539 18.50 3.72 -27.19
N SER A 540 17.56 4.63 -27.43
CA SER A 540 16.18 4.35 -27.87
C SER A 540 15.29 3.63 -26.85
N ASP A 541 15.72 3.54 -25.60
CA ASP A 541 14.90 3.01 -24.50
C ASP A 541 13.78 3.99 -24.09
N GLU A 542 13.93 5.29 -24.43
CA GLU A 542 12.99 6.37 -24.13
C GLU A 542 12.66 6.49 -22.63
N SER A 543 13.67 6.34 -21.78
CA SER A 543 13.51 6.50 -20.33
C SER A 543 13.00 7.90 -19.97
N GLY A 544 12.11 7.99 -18.97
CA GLY A 544 11.48 9.26 -18.61
C GLY A 544 10.29 9.63 -19.50
N TYR A 545 9.76 8.69 -20.29
CA TYR A 545 8.45 8.85 -20.94
C TYR A 545 7.32 8.93 -19.92
N SER A 546 7.38 8.09 -18.87
CA SER A 546 6.50 8.14 -17.70
C SER A 546 7.35 8.11 -16.43
N VAL A 547 7.04 8.99 -15.48
CA VAL A 547 7.69 9.11 -14.17
C VAL A 547 6.63 9.30 -13.08
N SER A 548 6.92 8.81 -11.88
CA SER A 548 6.04 9.00 -10.72
C SER A 548 6.80 8.81 -9.40
N LYS A 549 6.26 9.34 -8.29
CA LYS A 549 6.63 8.88 -6.94
C LYS A 549 6.35 7.38 -6.82
N ALA A 550 7.27 6.67 -6.19
CA ALA A 550 7.11 5.27 -5.82
C ALA A 550 6.65 5.09 -4.36
N GLY A 551 6.80 6.12 -3.52
CA GLY A 551 6.69 5.99 -2.06
C GLY A 551 7.97 5.44 -1.45
N ASP A 552 7.98 5.08 -0.17
CA ASP A 552 9.12 4.43 0.51
C ASP A 552 9.08 2.92 0.28
N VAL A 553 9.47 2.49 -0.93
CA VAL A 553 9.37 1.07 -1.32
C VAL A 553 10.42 0.19 -0.63
N ASN A 554 11.42 0.82 0.00
CA ASN A 554 12.56 0.15 0.60
C ASN A 554 12.60 0.30 2.13
N GLY A 555 11.75 1.13 2.71
CA GLY A 555 11.57 1.34 4.14
C GLY A 555 12.68 2.18 4.76
N ASP A 556 13.37 3.05 4.01
CA ASP A 556 14.43 3.92 4.56
C ASP A 556 13.97 5.30 5.01
N GLY A 557 12.68 5.61 4.84
CA GLY A 557 12.04 6.85 5.26
C GLY A 557 12.17 8.00 4.26
N LEU A 558 12.72 7.75 3.06
CA LEU A 558 12.80 8.70 1.97
C LEU A 558 11.82 8.29 0.85
N GLY A 559 11.30 9.28 0.12
CA GLY A 559 10.56 9.01 -1.11
C GLY A 559 11.45 8.34 -2.17
N ASP A 560 10.97 7.25 -2.75
CA ASP A 560 11.59 6.60 -3.91
C ASP A 560 10.86 6.99 -5.20
N LEU A 561 11.47 6.67 -6.34
CA LEU A 561 11.02 7.08 -7.67
C LEU A 561 10.84 5.89 -8.59
N ILE A 562 9.86 5.94 -9.50
CA ILE A 562 9.73 4.98 -10.61
C ILE A 562 9.79 5.68 -11.97
N ILE A 563 10.59 5.11 -12.88
CA ILE A 563 10.82 5.64 -14.23
C ILE A 563 10.58 4.55 -15.26
N GLY A 564 9.72 4.82 -16.24
CA GLY A 564 9.41 3.94 -17.37
C GLY A 564 10.34 4.14 -18.57
N ALA A 565 10.73 3.04 -19.20
CA ALA A 565 11.52 2.96 -20.44
C ALA A 565 10.91 1.89 -21.37
N HIS A 566 9.76 2.23 -21.93
CA HIS A 566 8.85 1.29 -22.58
C HIS A 566 9.38 0.66 -23.88
N TYR A 567 10.39 1.25 -24.51
CA TYR A 567 11.04 0.70 -25.71
C TYR A 567 12.29 -0.14 -25.43
N ALA A 568 12.71 -0.23 -24.16
CA ALA A 568 13.85 -1.02 -23.79
C ALA A 568 13.69 -2.51 -24.16
N SER A 569 14.81 -3.16 -24.48
CA SER A 569 14.90 -4.61 -24.70
C SER A 569 13.91 -5.14 -25.76
N SER A 570 13.99 -4.60 -26.98
CA SER A 570 13.07 -4.92 -28.08
C SER A 570 11.61 -4.66 -27.69
N LYS A 571 11.35 -3.53 -27.02
CA LYS A 571 10.00 -3.14 -26.58
C LYS A 571 9.34 -4.14 -25.63
N SER A 572 10.08 -5.04 -24.98
CA SER A 572 9.53 -5.67 -23.78
C SER A 572 9.30 -4.64 -22.69
N GLY A 573 10.11 -3.58 -22.71
CA GLY A 573 10.07 -2.47 -21.79
C GLY A 573 10.84 -2.78 -20.51
N LYS A 574 11.21 -1.71 -19.80
CA LYS A 574 11.79 -1.74 -18.46
C LYS A 574 11.18 -0.63 -17.61
N SER A 575 11.17 -0.85 -16.31
CA SER A 575 10.97 0.20 -15.31
C SER A 575 12.11 0.20 -14.32
N TYR A 576 12.45 1.36 -13.78
CA TYR A 576 13.55 1.53 -12.84
C TYR A 576 13.02 2.16 -11.58
N VAL A 577 13.33 1.53 -10.46
CA VAL A 577 13.09 2.09 -9.13
C VAL A 577 14.38 2.71 -8.66
N VAL A 578 14.37 4.01 -8.40
CA VAL A 578 15.52 4.77 -7.90
C VAL A 578 15.23 5.16 -6.47
N PHE A 579 16.09 4.75 -5.55
CA PHE A 579 15.91 5.07 -4.14
C PHE A 579 16.23 6.53 -3.84
N GLY A 580 15.48 7.10 -2.91
CA GLY A 580 15.72 8.42 -2.33
C GLY A 580 17.12 8.56 -1.77
N LYS A 581 17.62 9.80 -1.75
CA LYS A 581 18.96 10.13 -1.24
C LYS A 581 19.09 11.60 -0.87
N THR A 582 19.92 11.84 0.14
CA THR A 582 20.21 13.18 0.67
C THR A 582 21.29 13.95 -0.10
N ASN A 583 21.86 13.38 -1.16
CA ASN A 583 22.91 14.02 -1.96
C ASN A 583 22.48 14.21 -3.42
N ASN A 584 23.13 15.15 -4.09
CA ASN A 584 22.72 15.62 -5.42
C ASN A 584 23.48 14.92 -6.55
N ALA A 585 24.13 13.77 -6.27
CA ALA A 585 24.93 13.09 -7.27
C ALA A 585 24.04 12.64 -8.44
N ILE A 586 24.61 12.55 -9.64
CA ILE A 586 23.90 12.00 -10.80
C ILE A 586 23.62 10.51 -10.58
N VAL A 587 22.45 10.04 -10.99
CA VAL A 587 22.08 8.62 -11.09
C VAL A 587 22.19 8.17 -12.54
N ASN A 588 22.76 7.00 -12.79
CA ASN A 588 22.65 6.34 -14.10
C ASN A 588 21.78 5.10 -13.96
N LEU A 589 20.80 4.92 -14.85
CA LEU A 589 19.92 3.75 -14.80
C LEU A 589 20.69 2.42 -15.03
N SER A 590 21.89 2.46 -15.61
CA SER A 590 22.82 1.32 -15.65
C SER A 590 23.34 0.88 -14.27
N ASP A 591 23.51 1.84 -13.34
CA ASP A 591 23.87 1.56 -11.94
C ASP A 591 22.68 0.90 -11.22
N ILE A 592 21.46 1.38 -11.49
CA ILE A 592 20.21 0.80 -10.97
C ILE A 592 20.02 -0.63 -11.47
N SER A 593 20.25 -0.90 -12.76
CA SER A 593 20.27 -2.27 -13.32
C SER A 593 21.29 -3.18 -12.65
N SER A 594 22.38 -2.61 -12.15
CA SER A 594 23.43 -3.31 -11.41
C SER A 594 23.13 -3.43 -9.91
N GLY A 595 21.98 -2.93 -9.45
CA GLY A 595 21.52 -2.99 -8.07
C GLY A 595 22.15 -1.94 -7.15
N ILE A 596 22.67 -0.84 -7.70
CA ILE A 596 23.25 0.28 -6.93
C ILE A 596 22.21 1.40 -6.88
N GLY A 597 21.76 1.77 -5.68
CA GLY A 597 20.83 2.90 -5.50
C GLY A 597 19.39 2.62 -5.95
N GLY A 598 19.02 1.36 -6.20
CA GLY A 598 17.68 0.97 -6.64
C GLY A 598 17.65 -0.41 -7.28
N PHE A 599 16.60 -0.73 -8.02
CA PHE A 599 16.50 -1.96 -8.81
C PHE A 599 15.73 -1.78 -10.12
N VAL A 600 16.02 -2.65 -11.09
CA VAL A 600 15.32 -2.70 -12.39
C VAL A 600 14.21 -3.75 -12.41
N ILE A 601 13.14 -3.44 -13.11
CA ILE A 601 12.00 -4.31 -13.43
C ILE A 601 12.01 -4.57 -14.93
N ASN A 602 12.24 -5.81 -15.33
CA ASN A 602 12.31 -6.22 -16.74
C ASN A 602 10.94 -6.68 -17.24
N GLY A 603 10.55 -6.17 -18.41
CA GLY A 603 9.34 -6.52 -19.15
C GLY A 603 9.17 -8.02 -19.41
N GLU A 604 7.92 -8.44 -19.64
CA GLU A 604 7.57 -9.86 -19.76
C GLU A 604 7.88 -10.45 -21.16
N HIS A 605 7.32 -9.86 -22.21
CA HIS A 605 7.51 -10.30 -23.59
C HIS A 605 7.80 -9.12 -24.54
N GLU A 606 8.44 -9.41 -25.66
CA GLU A 606 8.73 -8.45 -26.73
C GLU A 606 7.46 -7.74 -27.23
N ASN A 607 7.53 -6.43 -27.43
CA ASN A 607 6.40 -5.56 -27.82
C ASN A 607 5.26 -5.40 -26.81
N ASP A 608 5.41 -5.87 -25.57
CA ASP A 608 4.43 -5.58 -24.51
C ASP A 608 4.45 -4.10 -24.09
N GLU A 609 5.56 -3.39 -24.35
CA GLU A 609 5.78 -1.98 -24.02
C GLU A 609 5.57 -1.66 -22.53
N SER A 610 6.07 -2.55 -21.66
CA SER A 610 6.00 -2.37 -20.20
C SER A 610 6.74 -1.11 -19.75
N GLY A 611 6.11 -0.33 -18.86
CA GLY A 611 6.66 0.96 -18.42
C GLY A 611 6.20 2.14 -19.28
N ILE A 612 5.21 1.95 -20.14
CA ILE A 612 4.51 3.05 -20.84
C ILE A 612 3.87 4.04 -19.85
N SER A 613 3.37 3.49 -18.75
CA SER A 613 2.79 4.20 -17.61
C SER A 613 3.25 3.47 -16.35
N VAL A 614 3.79 4.25 -15.41
CA VAL A 614 4.25 3.78 -14.11
C VAL A 614 3.68 4.67 -13.01
N SER A 615 3.42 4.09 -11.84
CA SER A 615 3.01 4.83 -10.65
C SER A 615 3.40 4.03 -9.41
N GLY A 616 3.54 4.70 -8.26
CA GLY A 616 3.37 4.04 -6.97
C GLY A 616 1.97 3.43 -6.87
N ALA A 617 1.79 2.48 -5.97
CA ALA A 617 0.51 1.80 -5.73
C ALA A 617 0.08 1.84 -4.25
N GLY A 618 0.82 2.55 -3.39
CA GLY A 618 0.65 2.46 -1.93
C GLY A 618 0.96 1.06 -1.41
N ASP A 619 0.56 0.74 -0.19
CA ASP A 619 0.79 -0.57 0.42
C ASP A 619 -0.34 -1.55 0.05
N VAL A 620 -0.26 -2.14 -1.14
CA VAL A 620 -1.30 -3.02 -1.72
C VAL A 620 -1.38 -4.35 -0.96
N ASN A 621 -0.30 -4.76 -0.30
CA ASN A 621 -0.21 -6.05 0.39
C ASN A 621 -0.24 -5.95 1.93
N GLY A 622 -0.23 -4.74 2.49
CA GLY A 622 -0.27 -4.47 3.92
C GLY A 622 1.05 -4.69 4.64
N ASP A 623 2.19 -4.77 3.96
CA ASP A 623 3.48 -5.10 4.56
C ASP A 623 4.26 -3.91 5.14
N GLY A 624 3.73 -2.68 4.96
CA GLY A 624 4.27 -1.41 5.42
C GLY A 624 5.27 -0.75 4.47
N LEU A 625 5.59 -1.39 3.34
CA LEU A 625 6.35 -0.80 2.23
C LEU A 625 5.40 -0.39 1.11
N ASP A 626 5.73 0.71 0.43
CA ASP A 626 4.96 1.09 -0.75
C ASP A 626 5.26 0.15 -1.93
N ASP A 627 4.22 -0.15 -2.69
CA ASP A 627 4.23 -0.99 -3.87
C ASP A 627 4.14 -0.16 -5.15
N LEU A 628 4.22 -0.82 -6.30
CA LEU A 628 4.33 -0.20 -7.61
C LEU A 628 3.30 -0.77 -8.57
N VAL A 629 2.78 0.05 -9.49
CA VAL A 629 1.96 -0.40 -10.62
C VAL A 629 2.59 -0.02 -11.96
N ILE A 630 2.67 -0.98 -12.88
CA ILE A 630 3.28 -0.84 -14.19
C ILE A 630 2.31 -1.30 -15.28
N GLY A 631 2.07 -0.43 -16.26
CA GLY A 631 1.27 -0.72 -17.45
C GLY A 631 2.08 -1.32 -18.61
N ALA A 632 1.45 -2.20 -19.38
CA ALA A 632 1.99 -2.85 -20.58
C ALA A 632 0.87 -3.11 -21.62
N TYR A 633 0.44 -2.04 -22.29
CA TYR A 633 -0.73 -2.09 -23.19
C TYR A 633 -0.54 -2.97 -24.43
N GLY A 634 0.70 -3.23 -24.85
CA GLY A 634 1.04 -4.03 -26.03
C GLY A 634 0.81 -5.54 -25.85
N SER A 635 0.66 -6.00 -24.60
CA SER A 635 0.42 -7.40 -24.30
C SER A 635 -0.78 -7.98 -25.03
N SER A 636 -0.61 -9.21 -25.54
CA SER A 636 -1.63 -9.90 -26.32
C SER A 636 -2.25 -11.11 -25.59
N VAL A 637 -2.26 -11.10 -24.24
CA VAL A 637 -2.69 -12.23 -23.40
C VAL A 637 -4.11 -12.73 -23.69
N HIS A 638 -5.03 -11.84 -24.06
CA HIS A 638 -6.40 -12.16 -24.46
C HIS A 638 -6.72 -11.65 -25.88
N GLY A 639 -5.72 -11.70 -26.77
CA GLY A 639 -5.76 -11.19 -28.14
C GLY A 639 -5.00 -9.88 -28.30
N SER A 640 -4.80 -9.43 -29.54
CA SER A 640 -3.95 -8.27 -29.86
C SER A 640 -4.31 -7.04 -29.02
N TYR A 641 -3.30 -6.41 -28.40
CA TYR A 641 -3.47 -5.21 -27.56
C TYR A 641 -4.56 -5.36 -26.49
N SER A 642 -4.72 -6.56 -25.92
CA SER A 642 -5.57 -6.74 -24.73
C SER A 642 -4.97 -6.06 -23.51
N GLY A 643 -3.65 -5.89 -23.50
CA GLY A 643 -2.90 -5.24 -22.43
C GLY A 643 -2.67 -6.12 -21.20
N LYS A 644 -1.80 -5.64 -20.33
CA LYS A 644 -1.51 -6.17 -18.98
C LYS A 644 -1.10 -5.00 -18.09
N SER A 645 -1.30 -5.20 -16.80
CA SER A 645 -0.66 -4.40 -15.76
C SER A 645 -0.02 -5.32 -14.73
N TYR A 646 0.88 -4.78 -13.93
CA TYR A 646 1.62 -5.52 -12.91
C TYR A 646 1.65 -4.70 -11.64
N VAL A 647 1.28 -5.32 -10.53
CA VAL A 647 1.62 -4.79 -9.20
C VAL A 647 2.91 -5.45 -8.77
N VAL A 648 3.89 -4.65 -8.35
CA VAL A 648 5.19 -5.11 -7.87
C VAL A 648 5.38 -4.66 -6.43
N PHE A 649 5.64 -5.61 -5.55
CA PHE A 649 5.74 -5.32 -4.12
C PHE A 649 7.06 -4.66 -3.75
N GLY A 650 6.99 -3.72 -2.81
CA GLY A 650 8.13 -3.05 -2.19
C GLY A 650 9.15 -4.04 -1.62
N LYS A 651 10.43 -3.67 -1.67
CA LYS A 651 11.50 -4.52 -1.15
C LYS A 651 12.80 -3.77 -0.84
N VAL A 652 13.51 -4.34 0.13
CA VAL A 652 14.81 -3.83 0.62
C VAL A 652 15.99 -4.27 -0.24
N ASP A 653 15.95 -5.49 -0.80
CA ASP A 653 17.02 -5.95 -1.68
C ASP A 653 17.03 -5.15 -2.99
N THR A 654 18.15 -5.12 -3.72
CA THR A 654 18.26 -4.41 -5.01
C THR A 654 18.28 -5.36 -6.21
N GLY A 655 17.99 -6.65 -5.99
CA GLY A 655 17.95 -7.64 -7.07
C GLY A 655 16.85 -7.33 -8.07
N ALA A 656 17.16 -7.43 -9.36
CA ALA A 656 16.21 -7.18 -10.45
C ALA A 656 14.95 -8.04 -10.32
N ILE A 657 13.84 -7.49 -10.81
CA ILE A 657 12.55 -8.19 -10.93
C ILE A 657 12.31 -8.51 -12.40
N ASN A 658 11.87 -9.72 -12.68
CA ASN A 658 11.41 -10.08 -14.03
C ASN A 658 9.92 -10.33 -13.97
N LEU A 659 9.14 -9.57 -14.74
CA LEU A 659 7.67 -9.63 -14.69
C LEU A 659 7.12 -11.01 -15.06
N THR A 660 7.87 -11.79 -15.85
CA THR A 660 7.58 -13.22 -16.13
C THR A 660 7.38 -14.05 -14.86
N ASN A 661 8.08 -13.72 -13.78
CA ASN A 661 8.13 -14.49 -12.54
C ASN A 661 7.13 -14.05 -11.48
N LEU A 662 6.33 -13.00 -11.70
CA LEU A 662 5.26 -12.65 -10.76
C LEU A 662 4.17 -13.74 -10.73
N GLY A 663 3.55 -13.98 -9.58
CA GLY A 663 2.37 -14.84 -9.51
C GLY A 663 2.34 -15.95 -8.46
N ASN A 664 3.40 -16.19 -7.68
CA ASN A 664 3.58 -17.49 -6.99
C ASN A 664 3.49 -17.54 -5.45
N ARG A 665 3.22 -16.45 -4.66
CA ARG A 665 3.11 -16.30 -3.15
C ARG A 665 3.81 -15.05 -2.52
N SER A 666 3.17 -14.31 -1.60
CA SER A 666 3.83 -13.18 -0.87
C SER A 666 4.79 -13.62 0.25
N LYS A 667 5.80 -12.78 0.56
CA LYS A 667 6.73 -12.92 1.70
C LYS A 667 6.04 -12.64 3.04
N TYR A 668 5.13 -11.68 3.05
CA TYR A 668 4.43 -11.23 4.24
C TYR A 668 2.97 -11.68 4.16
N ALA A 669 2.48 -12.15 5.30
CA ALA A 669 1.06 -12.46 5.49
C ALA A 669 0.57 -11.52 6.57
N ILE A 670 -0.62 -10.97 6.39
CA ILE A 670 -1.33 -10.24 7.45
C ILE A 670 -1.48 -11.20 8.64
N ASP A 671 -0.93 -10.80 9.79
CA ASP A 671 -0.97 -11.60 11.02
C ASP A 671 -2.35 -11.51 11.68
N TYR A 672 -2.99 -10.34 11.60
CA TYR A 672 -4.32 -10.05 12.12
C TYR A 672 -5.17 -9.38 11.04
N LEU A 673 -6.16 -10.11 10.50
CA LEU A 673 -7.10 -9.61 9.49
C LEU A 673 -8.50 -9.51 10.08
N GLY A 674 -9.09 -8.33 10.05
CA GLY A 674 -10.45 -8.07 10.47
C GLY A 674 -11.46 -8.02 9.32
N GLY A 675 -12.57 -7.34 9.54
CA GLY A 675 -13.71 -7.22 8.63
C GLY A 675 -14.57 -6.04 9.08
N GLU A 676 -15.88 -6.05 8.82
CA GLU A 676 -16.76 -4.90 9.16
C GLU A 676 -17.15 -4.78 10.67
N ALA A 677 -16.50 -5.51 11.57
CA ALA A 677 -16.93 -5.62 12.96
C ALA A 677 -15.83 -5.15 13.90
N ASN A 678 -16.21 -4.44 14.96
CA ASN A 678 -15.30 -4.02 16.03
C ASN A 678 -14.47 -5.21 16.57
N ASN A 679 -13.18 -5.17 16.31
CA ASN A 679 -12.19 -6.17 16.62
C ASN A 679 -11.30 -5.72 17.78
N SER A 680 -10.69 -6.69 18.44
CA SER A 680 -9.68 -6.42 19.46
C SER A 680 -8.52 -7.38 19.24
N PHE A 681 -7.47 -6.86 18.63
CA PHE A 681 -6.27 -7.60 18.29
C PHE A 681 -5.13 -7.26 19.24
N THR A 682 -4.44 -8.31 19.66
CA THR A 682 -3.30 -8.17 20.57
C THR A 682 -2.19 -9.07 20.09
N GLY A 683 -1.10 -8.44 19.68
CA GLY A 683 0.15 -9.04 19.25
C GLY A 683 1.05 -9.49 20.39
N ASN A 684 2.32 -9.64 20.04
CA ASN A 684 3.41 -9.97 20.93
C ASN A 684 4.63 -9.07 20.66
N SER A 685 5.84 -9.58 20.84
CA SER A 685 7.07 -8.79 20.64
C SER A 685 7.74 -9.09 19.29
N SER A 686 7.00 -9.61 18.31
CA SER A 686 7.51 -9.90 16.98
C SER A 686 7.02 -8.81 16.02
N ASP A 687 7.54 -8.80 14.80
CA ASP A 687 7.01 -7.90 13.77
C ASP A 687 5.71 -8.49 13.22
N GLU A 688 4.61 -7.79 13.45
CA GLU A 688 3.26 -8.20 13.09
C GLU A 688 2.56 -7.19 12.18
N ILE A 689 1.69 -7.70 11.31
CA ILE A 689 0.84 -6.89 10.44
C ILE A 689 -0.60 -6.99 10.89
N PHE A 690 -1.22 -5.84 11.19
CA PHE A 690 -2.62 -5.69 11.55
C PHE A 690 -3.34 -4.95 10.42
N VAL A 691 -4.40 -5.56 9.90
CA VAL A 691 -5.33 -4.95 8.94
C VAL A 691 -6.73 -5.23 9.47
N SER A 692 -7.35 -4.29 10.18
CA SER A 692 -8.59 -4.57 10.93
C SER A 692 -9.88 -4.28 10.16
N GLY A 693 -9.82 -3.49 9.09
CA GLY A 693 -10.94 -3.31 8.16
C GLY A 693 -11.86 -2.19 8.64
N SER A 694 -13.13 -2.47 8.92
CA SER A 694 -14.06 -1.44 9.38
C SER A 694 -14.65 -1.73 10.77
N GLY A 695 -15.16 -0.71 11.43
CA GLY A 695 -15.70 -0.77 12.79
C GLY A 695 -14.71 -0.19 13.79
N ASP A 696 -15.15 0.09 15.02
CA ASP A 696 -14.26 0.68 16.03
C ASP A 696 -13.37 -0.42 16.66
N ASP A 697 -12.13 -0.50 16.21
CA ASP A 697 -11.16 -1.53 16.50
C ASP A 697 -10.18 -1.15 17.63
N ILE A 698 -9.62 -2.18 18.29
CA ILE A 698 -8.59 -2.01 19.31
C ILE A 698 -7.36 -2.85 18.93
N LEU A 699 -6.25 -2.19 18.61
CA LEU A 699 -5.01 -2.81 18.16
C LEU A 699 -3.91 -2.62 19.20
N GLN A 700 -3.21 -3.70 19.55
CA GLN A 700 -2.09 -3.63 20.49
C GLN A 700 -0.94 -4.52 20.03
N GLY A 701 0.18 -3.92 19.59
CA GLY A 701 1.39 -4.64 19.16
C GLY A 701 2.06 -5.43 20.28
N LYS A 702 2.49 -4.72 21.34
CA LYS A 702 3.36 -5.21 22.44
C LYS A 702 4.86 -5.29 22.08
N GLY A 703 5.26 -4.55 21.05
CA GLY A 703 6.66 -4.35 20.63
C GLY A 703 6.99 -5.09 19.34
N GLY A 704 8.14 -4.78 18.75
CA GLY A 704 8.46 -5.21 17.38
C GLY A 704 8.08 -4.14 16.35
N MET A 705 8.50 -4.36 15.11
CA MET A 705 8.24 -3.49 13.98
C MET A 705 6.86 -3.82 13.41
N ASP A 706 5.84 -3.31 14.10
CA ASP A 706 4.44 -3.56 13.75
C ASP A 706 3.94 -2.61 12.67
N VAL A 707 3.09 -3.14 11.79
CA VAL A 707 2.30 -2.37 10.80
C VAL A 707 0.86 -2.39 11.27
N PHE A 708 0.28 -1.22 11.52
CA PHE A 708 -1.14 -1.09 11.84
C PHE A 708 -1.84 -0.38 10.70
N HIS A 709 -2.80 -1.07 10.08
CA HIS A 709 -3.82 -0.53 9.19
C HIS A 709 -5.17 -0.73 9.89
N ALA A 710 -5.65 0.31 10.56
CA ALA A 710 -6.85 0.21 11.40
C ALA A 710 -8.12 0.24 10.54
N GLY A 711 -8.13 1.10 9.52
CA GLY A 711 -9.16 1.17 8.48
C GLY A 711 -10.31 2.09 8.88
N ALA A 712 -11.55 1.78 8.50
CA ALA A 712 -12.67 2.71 8.72
C ALA A 712 -13.30 2.53 10.12
N GLY A 713 -13.19 3.51 11.02
CA GLY A 713 -13.67 3.32 12.40
C GLY A 713 -13.31 4.47 13.33
N ASN A 714 -13.57 4.31 14.63
CA ASN A 714 -12.89 5.12 15.64
C ASN A 714 -11.99 4.20 16.45
N ASP A 715 -10.78 4.01 15.96
CA ASP A 715 -9.90 2.95 16.38
C ASP A 715 -8.99 3.40 17.53
N VAL A 716 -8.50 2.42 18.29
CA VAL A 716 -7.56 2.64 19.39
C VAL A 716 -6.33 1.78 19.22
N ILE A 717 -5.20 2.42 18.97
CA ILE A 717 -3.92 1.79 18.70
C ILE A 717 -3.00 2.00 19.91
N TYR A 718 -2.64 0.91 20.59
CA TYR A 718 -1.78 0.93 21.78
C TYR A 718 -0.31 0.83 21.37
N ILE A 719 0.46 1.86 21.70
CA ILE A 719 1.89 1.97 21.40
C ILE A 719 2.69 1.95 22.71
N ASN A 720 3.62 1.00 22.81
CA ASN A 720 4.54 0.91 23.93
C ASN A 720 5.91 1.53 23.59
N VAL A 721 6.86 1.43 24.53
CA VAL A 721 8.23 1.95 24.34
C VAL A 721 8.94 1.31 23.14
N ASP A 722 8.78 0.02 22.92
CA ASP A 722 9.44 -0.69 21.82
C ASP A 722 8.87 -0.25 20.47
N ASN A 723 7.55 -0.17 20.35
CA ASN A 723 6.87 0.31 19.13
C ASN A 723 7.27 1.76 18.80
N ALA A 724 7.32 2.66 19.80
CA ALA A 724 7.77 4.03 19.59
C ALA A 724 9.22 4.10 19.08
N VAL A 725 10.11 3.25 19.61
CA VAL A 725 11.50 3.15 19.12
C VAL A 725 11.57 2.65 17.69
N GLU A 726 10.76 1.67 17.29
CA GLU A 726 10.74 1.19 15.90
C GLU A 726 10.21 2.26 14.93
N LEU A 727 9.21 3.06 15.33
CA LEU A 727 8.70 4.18 14.51
C LEU A 727 9.77 5.26 14.27
N GLU A 728 10.61 5.54 15.28
CA GLU A 728 11.71 6.51 15.18
C GLU A 728 12.93 6.01 14.38
N LYS A 729 13.02 4.70 14.06
CA LYS A 729 14.19 4.16 13.38
C LYS A 729 14.24 4.65 11.92
N ALA A 730 15.29 5.37 11.57
CA ALA A 730 15.64 5.64 10.19
C ALA A 730 16.44 4.47 9.57
N GLY A 731 16.29 4.27 8.26
CA GLY A 731 17.13 3.37 7.46
C GLY A 731 16.43 2.12 6.94
N LYS A 732 17.02 1.55 5.88
CA LYS A 732 16.46 0.53 4.99
C LYS A 732 15.77 -0.63 5.71
N GLY A 733 14.56 -0.92 5.26
CA GLY A 733 13.75 -2.06 5.69
C GLY A 733 12.95 -1.84 6.96
N ASN A 734 12.84 -0.60 7.45
CA ASN A 734 11.93 -0.29 8.54
C ASN A 734 10.51 -0.11 8.00
N ARG A 735 9.61 -0.99 8.46
CA ARG A 735 8.20 -1.07 8.07
C ARG A 735 7.26 -0.63 9.19
N ALA A 736 7.78 -0.20 10.34
CA ALA A 736 6.92 0.26 11.43
C ALA A 736 6.04 1.40 10.93
N ARG A 737 4.72 1.21 11.03
CA ARG A 737 3.71 2.11 10.47
C ARG A 737 2.44 2.08 11.32
N ILE A 738 1.80 3.24 11.43
CA ILE A 738 0.47 3.40 11.98
C ILE A 738 -0.36 4.16 10.95
N ASP A 739 -1.43 3.53 10.51
CA ASP A 739 -2.48 4.14 9.72
C ASP A 739 -3.79 3.93 10.48
N GLY A 740 -4.38 5.04 10.93
CA GLY A 740 -5.69 5.01 11.57
C GLY A 740 -6.83 4.81 10.60
N GLY A 741 -6.64 5.07 9.30
CA GLY A 741 -7.70 5.11 8.31
C GLY A 741 -8.72 6.21 8.59
N SER A 742 -9.94 6.03 8.08
CA SER A 742 -10.99 7.05 8.20
C SER A 742 -11.68 7.02 9.55
N GLY A 743 -11.88 8.19 10.16
CA GLY A 743 -12.78 8.36 11.30
C GLY A 743 -12.19 9.23 12.40
N ILE A 744 -12.16 8.75 13.64
CA ILE A 744 -11.52 9.52 14.74
C ILE A 744 -10.67 8.60 15.61
N ASP A 745 -9.45 8.42 15.16
CA ASP A 745 -8.56 7.37 15.62
C ASP A 745 -7.64 7.86 16.74
N THR A 746 -7.24 6.92 17.59
CA THR A 746 -6.58 7.23 18.85
C THR A 746 -5.31 6.42 19.03
N ILE A 747 -4.16 7.08 19.04
CA ILE A 747 -2.94 6.49 19.60
C ILE A 747 -3.00 6.58 21.13
N LYS A 748 -2.85 5.46 21.81
CA LYS A 748 -2.76 5.38 23.27
C LYS A 748 -1.35 4.95 23.69
N LEU A 749 -0.67 5.82 24.43
CA LEU A 749 0.67 5.54 24.93
C LEU A 749 0.59 4.67 26.18
N ASP A 750 0.98 3.39 26.05
CA ASP A 750 0.91 2.40 27.13
C ASP A 750 2.24 1.66 27.33
N GLY A 751 3.01 2.09 28.32
CA GLY A 751 4.24 1.40 28.75
C GLY A 751 3.99 0.16 29.62
N GLY A 752 2.78 -0.38 29.66
CA GLY A 752 2.40 -1.58 30.41
C GLY A 752 2.62 -1.45 31.92
N GLY A 753 2.61 -0.22 32.43
CA GLY A 753 2.88 0.13 33.82
C GLY A 753 4.32 -0.05 34.29
N LYS A 754 5.28 -0.19 33.37
CA LYS A 754 6.70 -0.42 33.69
C LYS A 754 7.60 0.77 33.41
N SER A 755 7.25 1.59 32.41
CA SER A 755 8.02 2.75 31.95
C SER A 755 7.08 3.77 31.33
N ALA A 756 7.42 5.06 31.35
CA ALA A 756 6.77 6.03 30.47
C ALA A 756 7.14 5.78 29.00
N VAL A 757 6.24 6.14 28.09
CA VAL A 757 6.48 6.17 26.64
C VAL A 757 6.76 7.61 26.24
N THR A 758 7.84 7.81 25.50
CA THR A 758 8.08 9.05 24.75
C THR A 758 7.79 8.77 23.29
N LEU A 759 6.87 9.52 22.69
CA LEU A 759 6.62 9.51 21.24
C LEU A 759 7.16 10.83 20.69
N ASP A 760 8.23 10.77 19.91
CA ASP A 760 8.87 11.95 19.33
C ASP A 760 8.57 12.05 17.83
N LEU A 761 7.45 12.70 17.49
CA LEU A 761 7.01 12.86 16.09
C LEU A 761 8.03 13.65 15.25
N THR A 762 8.89 14.46 15.88
CA THR A 762 9.95 15.19 15.16
C THR A 762 11.08 14.30 14.65
N LYS A 763 11.13 13.03 15.09
CA LYS A 763 12.09 12.02 14.62
C LYS A 763 11.46 10.94 13.74
N ILE A 764 10.15 10.97 13.58
CA ILE A 764 9.41 9.99 12.80
C ILE A 764 9.17 10.61 11.43
N SER A 765 9.51 9.88 10.37
CA SER A 765 9.21 10.32 9.01
C SER A 765 7.70 10.51 8.86
N ASP A 766 7.29 11.57 8.17
CA ASP A 766 5.90 12.01 8.09
C ASP A 766 4.95 10.98 7.44
N THR A 767 5.50 9.96 6.78
CA THR A 767 4.72 8.86 6.16
C THR A 767 4.47 7.66 7.09
N ARG A 768 5.04 7.64 8.31
CA ARG A 768 4.94 6.48 9.21
C ARG A 768 3.72 6.50 10.13
N ILE A 769 3.14 7.67 10.36
CA ILE A 769 1.94 7.81 11.18
C ILE A 769 0.98 8.76 10.48
N GLN A 770 -0.21 8.25 10.13
CA GLN A 770 -1.26 9.00 9.45
C GLN A 770 -2.65 8.59 9.97
N GLY A 771 -3.67 9.40 9.67
CA GLY A 771 -5.06 9.16 10.06
C GLY A 771 -5.28 9.16 11.57
N ILE A 772 -4.63 10.04 12.34
CA ILE A 772 -4.76 10.10 13.81
C ILE A 772 -5.21 11.47 14.30
N GLU A 773 -6.40 11.52 14.91
CA GLU A 773 -6.99 12.75 15.44
C GLU A 773 -6.85 12.85 16.97
N LYS A 774 -6.50 11.77 17.65
CA LYS A 774 -6.30 11.75 19.12
C LYS A 774 -5.01 11.05 19.54
N ILE A 775 -4.32 11.67 20.51
CA ILE A 775 -3.23 11.00 21.25
C ILE A 775 -3.56 11.05 22.74
N ASP A 776 -3.65 9.88 23.37
CA ASP A 776 -3.91 9.70 24.78
C ASP A 776 -2.60 9.45 25.56
N LEU A 777 -2.22 10.45 26.36
CA LEU A 777 -1.03 10.44 27.23
C LEU A 777 -1.33 9.91 28.63
N SER A 778 -2.57 9.53 28.95
CA SER A 778 -2.92 9.03 30.29
C SER A 778 -2.10 7.81 30.68
N SER A 779 -1.67 7.76 31.93
CA SER A 779 -0.88 6.65 32.46
C SER A 779 -1.56 6.06 33.68
N GLN A 780 -1.65 4.72 33.74
CA GLN A 780 -2.17 4.05 34.94
C GLN A 780 -1.26 4.25 36.18
N TYR A 781 -0.04 4.78 36.00
CA TYR A 781 0.96 4.93 37.06
C TYR A 781 1.66 6.30 37.02
N HIS A 782 1.47 7.09 38.08
CA HIS A 782 1.87 8.49 38.20
C HIS A 782 3.36 8.74 38.55
N TYR A 783 4.26 7.78 38.29
CA TYR A 783 5.67 7.89 38.69
C TYR A 783 6.59 8.36 37.56
N ASP A 784 6.17 8.17 36.30
CA ASP A 784 6.84 8.64 35.09
C ASP A 784 5.77 9.00 34.05
N SER A 785 5.90 10.19 33.48
CA SER A 785 4.95 10.82 32.59
C SER A 785 5.17 10.41 31.14
N ASN A 786 4.11 10.05 30.41
CA ASN A 786 4.19 9.92 28.96
C ASN A 786 4.50 11.30 28.33
N VAL A 787 5.35 11.30 27.31
CA VAL A 787 5.82 12.52 26.63
C VAL A 787 5.47 12.45 25.15
N LEU A 788 4.89 13.51 24.62
CA LEU A 788 4.72 13.73 23.18
C LEU A 788 5.56 14.94 22.76
N ARG A 789 6.38 14.78 21.72
CA ARG A 789 7.08 15.89 21.04
C ARG A 789 6.54 16.04 19.63
N LEU A 790 6.27 17.28 19.23
CA LEU A 790 5.75 17.59 17.91
C LEU A 790 6.12 19.01 17.44
N ASN A 791 6.08 19.22 16.14
CA ASN A 791 6.16 20.52 15.47
C ASN A 791 4.86 20.81 14.67
N LEU A 792 4.83 21.89 13.87
CA LEU A 792 3.66 22.23 13.04
C LEU A 792 3.39 21.16 11.97
N ASN A 793 4.42 20.77 11.22
CA ASN A 793 4.32 19.81 10.12
C ASN A 793 3.76 18.47 10.61
N ASN A 794 4.20 18.00 11.79
CA ASN A 794 3.69 16.77 12.37
C ASN A 794 2.17 16.78 12.59
N ILE A 795 1.53 17.93 12.85
CA ILE A 795 0.06 17.98 13.01
C ILE A 795 -0.63 17.90 11.65
N LEU A 796 -0.08 18.61 10.66
CA LEU A 796 -0.61 18.62 9.30
C LEU A 796 -0.51 17.23 8.65
N ASN A 797 0.54 16.49 8.97
CA ASN A 797 0.82 15.17 8.38
C ASN A 797 0.13 14.01 9.10
N ILE A 798 -0.11 14.11 10.42
CA ILE A 798 -0.63 12.98 11.20
C ILE A 798 -2.16 12.89 11.18
N SER A 799 -2.87 14.01 11.13
CA SER A 799 -4.33 14.05 11.28
C SER A 799 -5.00 14.31 9.94
N GLU A 800 -6.16 13.69 9.71
CA GLU A 800 -6.98 14.07 8.57
C GLU A 800 -7.79 15.33 8.87
N ALA A 801 -8.06 16.11 7.83
CA ALA A 801 -8.82 17.32 7.98
C ALA A 801 -10.31 17.01 8.17
N HIS A 802 -10.87 17.39 9.32
CA HIS A 802 -12.29 17.20 9.59
C HIS A 802 -13.07 18.51 9.47
N ALA A 803 -13.94 18.60 8.46
CA ALA A 803 -14.69 19.81 8.12
C ALA A 803 -13.78 21.04 7.89
N GLY A 804 -12.69 20.84 7.14
CA GLY A 804 -11.71 21.85 6.77
C GLY A 804 -10.82 22.35 7.88
N LYS A 805 -10.54 21.49 8.86
CA LYS A 805 -9.56 21.74 9.91
C LYS A 805 -8.80 20.49 10.30
N TYR A 806 -7.49 20.63 10.37
CA TYR A 806 -6.58 19.67 11.00
C TYR A 806 -6.68 19.85 12.52
N ILE A 807 -7.25 18.86 13.22
CA ILE A 807 -7.45 18.94 14.68
C ILE A 807 -6.86 17.73 15.37
N LEU A 808 -5.68 17.90 15.96
CA LEU A 808 -5.10 16.92 16.86
C LEU A 808 -5.54 17.19 18.31
N LYS A 809 -6.12 16.18 18.97
CA LYS A 809 -6.56 16.25 20.38
C LYS A 809 -5.63 15.45 21.28
N LEU A 810 -5.11 16.11 22.30
CA LEU A 810 -4.23 15.49 23.30
C LEU A 810 -5.01 15.28 24.60
N LEU A 811 -5.13 14.02 25.02
CA LEU A 811 -5.77 13.62 26.26
C LEU A 811 -4.71 13.36 27.35
N GLY A 812 -5.06 13.64 28.60
CA GLY A 812 -4.18 13.37 29.73
C GLY A 812 -4.89 13.38 31.08
N ASP A 813 -4.28 12.72 32.05
CA ASP A 813 -4.77 12.56 33.43
C ASP A 813 -4.10 13.54 34.42
N GLY A 814 -3.43 14.57 33.91
CA GLY A 814 -2.63 15.52 34.68
C GLY A 814 -1.15 15.15 34.83
N PHE A 815 -0.72 14.01 34.30
CA PHE A 815 0.68 13.59 34.31
C PHE A 815 1.30 13.52 32.92
N GLY A 816 0.54 13.65 31.83
CA GLY A 816 1.11 13.74 30.48
C GLY A 816 1.88 15.05 30.25
N ARG A 817 2.91 14.99 29.41
CA ARG A 817 3.74 16.14 29.01
C ARG A 817 3.76 16.30 27.49
N VAL A 818 3.65 17.53 27.02
CA VAL A 818 3.74 17.92 25.61
C VAL A 818 4.89 18.90 25.42
N ASP A 819 5.79 18.57 24.51
CA ASP A 819 6.94 19.39 24.11
C ASP A 819 6.69 19.93 22.69
N LEU A 820 6.50 21.26 22.57
CA LEU A 820 6.26 21.95 21.30
C LEU A 820 7.56 22.57 20.76
N ALA A 821 7.95 22.19 19.55
CA ALA A 821 9.12 22.77 18.88
C ALA A 821 8.87 24.23 18.45
N LEU A 822 9.89 25.09 18.61
CA LEU A 822 9.90 26.50 18.22
C LEU A 822 10.55 26.69 16.84
N GLU A 823 10.04 26.06 15.78
CA GLU A 823 10.53 26.26 14.42
C GLU A 823 9.63 27.23 13.66
N GLY A 824 10.16 28.39 13.24
CA GLY A 824 9.41 29.38 12.45
C GLY A 824 8.34 30.13 13.26
N SER A 825 7.06 29.86 12.98
CA SER A 825 5.90 30.46 13.63
C SER A 825 5.52 29.66 14.88
N SER A 826 5.53 30.31 16.05
CA SER A 826 5.30 29.63 17.32
C SER A 826 3.82 29.34 17.57
N PHE A 827 3.52 28.14 18.09
CA PHE A 827 2.21 27.85 18.66
C PHE A 827 1.86 28.83 19.78
N TYR A 828 0.67 29.42 19.72
CA TYR A 828 0.15 30.26 20.79
C TYR A 828 -1.19 29.73 21.31
N LYS A 829 -1.37 29.82 22.64
CA LYS A 829 -2.65 29.52 23.27
C LYS A 829 -3.69 30.57 22.87
N SER A 830 -4.75 30.13 22.22
CA SER A 830 -5.92 30.95 21.90
C SER A 830 -6.67 31.34 23.17
N ARG A 831 -7.46 32.42 23.10
CA ARG A 831 -8.42 32.78 24.16
C ARG A 831 -9.67 31.91 24.16
N VAL A 832 -9.79 31.01 23.19
CA VAL A 832 -10.92 30.09 23.04
C VAL A 832 -10.59 28.80 23.78
N GLU A 833 -11.46 28.41 24.71
CA GLU A 833 -11.49 27.08 25.29
C GLU A 833 -12.61 26.27 24.60
N LYS A 834 -12.40 24.95 24.50
CA LYS A 834 -13.37 24.02 23.91
C LYS A 834 -13.70 22.96 24.94
N THR A 835 -14.97 22.54 24.98
CA THR A 835 -15.38 21.39 25.78
C THR A 835 -16.06 20.39 24.86
N GLN A 836 -15.55 19.16 24.83
CA GLN A 836 -16.13 18.05 24.09
C GLN A 836 -16.13 16.81 24.98
N ASN A 837 -17.26 16.09 25.03
CA ASN A 837 -17.41 14.86 25.82
C ASN A 837 -16.99 15.00 27.30
N ASN A 838 -17.33 16.15 27.93
CA ASN A 838 -16.95 16.51 29.30
C ASN A 838 -15.44 16.71 29.55
N ILE A 839 -14.64 16.82 28.49
CA ILE A 839 -13.23 17.17 28.55
C ILE A 839 -13.07 18.62 28.10
N SER A 840 -12.41 19.44 28.92
CA SER A 840 -12.07 20.82 28.58
C SER A 840 -10.67 20.90 28.00
N TYR A 841 -10.51 21.63 26.91
CA TYR A 841 -9.28 21.78 26.14
C TYR A 841 -8.87 23.25 26.06
N ASP A 842 -7.57 23.47 26.22
CA ASP A 842 -6.89 24.66 25.75
C ASP A 842 -6.59 24.52 24.26
N VAL A 843 -6.97 25.51 23.45
CA VAL A 843 -6.75 25.48 22.00
C VAL A 843 -5.49 26.27 21.65
N TYR A 844 -4.57 25.64 20.93
CA TYR A 844 -3.36 26.25 20.38
C TYR A 844 -3.51 26.43 18.87
N LYS A 845 -3.02 27.56 18.36
CA LYS A 845 -3.08 27.95 16.93
C LYS A 845 -1.69 28.30 16.41
N ASN A 846 -1.55 28.31 15.09
CA ASN A 846 -0.36 28.78 14.39
C ASN A 846 -0.78 29.75 13.27
N ASP A 847 -0.11 30.90 13.17
CA ASP A 847 -0.46 31.91 12.15
C ASP A 847 -0.08 31.49 10.73
N ALA A 848 0.89 30.58 10.57
CA ALA A 848 1.26 30.02 9.27
C ALA A 848 0.23 28.99 8.77
N ALA A 849 -0.51 28.35 9.67
CA ALA A 849 -1.51 27.33 9.34
C ALA A 849 -2.84 27.65 10.04
N PRO A 850 -3.63 28.61 9.53
CA PRO A 850 -4.85 29.07 10.19
C PRO A 850 -5.97 28.02 10.26
N HIS A 851 -5.85 26.96 9.45
CA HIS A 851 -6.76 25.81 9.37
C HIS A 851 -6.47 24.74 10.43
N MET A 852 -5.31 24.80 11.09
CA MET A 852 -4.91 23.84 12.13
C MET A 852 -5.29 24.31 13.54
N GLU A 853 -5.74 23.39 14.38
CA GLU A 853 -5.93 23.60 15.81
C GLU A 853 -5.39 22.42 16.64
N LEU A 854 -4.50 22.68 17.60
CA LEU A 854 -4.05 21.69 18.58
C LEU A 854 -4.86 21.84 19.88
N TRP A 855 -5.63 20.82 20.24
CA TRP A 855 -6.51 20.84 21.41
C TRP A 855 -5.89 20.02 22.54
N ILE A 856 -5.39 20.69 23.57
CA ILE A 856 -4.71 20.04 24.69
C ILE A 856 -5.63 20.03 25.90
N GLN A 857 -5.95 18.84 26.43
CA GLN A 857 -6.76 18.72 27.64
C GLN A 857 -6.15 19.55 28.77
N GLN A 858 -7.00 20.30 29.48
CA GLN A 858 -6.57 21.10 30.62
C GLN A 858 -5.84 20.21 31.66
N HIS A 859 -4.78 20.75 32.26
CA HIS A 859 -3.88 20.09 33.22
C HIS A 859 -2.78 19.20 32.63
N VAL A 860 -2.67 19.06 31.31
CA VAL A 860 -1.47 18.51 30.65
C VAL A 860 -0.33 19.55 30.72
N GLU A 861 0.88 19.12 31.07
CA GLU A 861 2.05 20.02 31.13
C GLU A 861 2.59 20.33 29.73
N ILE A 862 2.93 21.59 29.48
CA ILE A 862 3.40 22.06 28.16
C ILE A 862 4.76 22.74 28.31
N PHE A 863 5.70 22.34 27.48
CA PHE A 863 7.03 22.95 27.36
C PHE A 863 7.30 23.38 25.93
N TYR A 864 8.08 24.44 25.78
CA TYR A 864 8.58 24.90 24.50
C TYR A 864 10.09 24.67 24.44
N TYR A 865 10.60 24.19 23.30
CA TYR A 865 12.02 23.96 23.10
C TYR A 865 12.47 24.45 21.72
N ASN A 866 13.74 24.86 21.63
CA ASN A 866 14.39 25.08 20.34
C ASN A 866 14.95 23.72 19.89
N GLY A 867 14.63 23.31 18.65
CA GLY A 867 15.14 22.09 18.02
C GLY A 867 16.66 21.96 18.10
#